data_AF-A0A7S1U803-F1
#
_entry.id   AF-A0A7S1U803-F1
#
_cell.length_a   1.000
_cell.length_b   1.000
_cell.length_c   1.000
_cell.angle_alpha   90.00
_cell.angle_beta   90.00
_cell.angle_gamma   90.00
#
_symmetry.space_group_name_H-M   'P 1'
#
loop_
_entity.id
_entity.type
_entity.pdbx_description
1 polymer ?
#
loop_
_entity_poly.entity_id
_entity_poly.type
_entity_poly.pdbx_seq_one_letter_code
_entity_poly.pdbx_strand_id
1 'polypeptide(L)'
;GHLFANGATREVARKNMVLALRELSIRGDIRTTVEYISQMMCSDDFVQNHIDTAWLDARIADNSAQVKEDQTPPLLVIAIGGMVSAFIAAEKLVASFSELILKGQYAPPELLNVERDAELIYEGTSYNFRCQQSGPNSFAIGIKDTFVTGDVRALADGGFLVVLEGKSHVAYASEEPTGLRMELDGSTCIFTKPYDPSRLIVDSAGKLSRQLVPDGGHVNKGDAYAEVEVMKMYMPLSAPEAGIVRWTLTEGATLQAGSLVARLDLDDPSAVAAPVEFAGDFSEISFGGEAVATFGAPPPHRLMRKAIGRLEQVLQGFSVPAALYQGALDDLASAISDPLLPVCEFEEALSALAGRLDGVLYHKLQDVAVDYKDARMADANDATEFPAQQVLQMLHEYRETLQAGDRPAFQATAQSLFDVAEQYASGIAGRAVSGLLELMRSYLAVERLCCGVPYPTLLQVLREQHAGSEEKILDICRSHRAVAKKNVLVRALLDFISEATVATMQRRSSEPDVTVAEAATPSANPIISAVKAVSLDTFVPILSELASLHGDGYGQVVVHARKLLVQHQKPSLEQRSRMFLDLLDEVMAGDEGIDTVERVLESSAAKQMDIADILVPLLGGLDDRRKCMAMEAYMRRIYTSPHSIKTVAVSMEGATPVLRWSFTTKELDGIASMPKKGGRGFSLSFTDLSSLAERLCLTDMEADDTPVPPSPTRESSAQSTTEESLVPPGAARIGVMAAVSDFTSLGDVVSTALAKVGPYQEGGSDGLNAVHILVLGIGGLSLSAARDDGSLSAMLQGVCAANAPAMREAGVRRITFMVPPLPKTASNGSTDTVATRSAGIFTFRTAQGCLEDEMSRHIEPPLAYHLLLPRLSNFTVRAIPHESAQAVHLYEAEPRAAPSARSKAAAARYFARAVTFSAAFS
;
A
#
# COMPACT_ATOMS: atom_id res chain seq x y z
N GLY A 1 -19.19 -24.96 -53.66
CA GLY A 1 -18.39 -26.13 -54.08
C GLY A 1 -19.20 -27.40 -53.88
N HIS A 2 -18.72 -28.55 -54.36
CA HIS A 2 -19.34 -29.85 -54.10
C HIS A 2 -18.36 -30.72 -53.31
N LEU A 3 -18.86 -31.42 -52.29
CA LEU A 3 -18.08 -32.36 -51.48
C LEU A 3 -18.62 -33.77 -51.73
N PHE A 4 -17.72 -34.72 -52.00
CA PHE A 4 -18.07 -36.12 -52.22
C PHE A 4 -17.33 -36.99 -51.21
N ALA A 5 -18.06 -37.80 -50.45
CA ALA A 5 -17.51 -38.76 -49.50
C ALA A 5 -17.88 -40.18 -49.94
N ASN A 6 -16.91 -41.10 -49.87
CA ASN A 6 -17.07 -42.50 -50.21
C ASN A 6 -16.89 -43.39 -48.96
N GLY A 7 -17.55 -44.54 -48.93
CA GLY A 7 -17.46 -45.53 -47.86
C GLY A 7 -18.09 -46.86 -48.27
N ALA A 8 -17.63 -47.96 -47.66
CA ALA A 8 -18.12 -49.31 -47.96
C ALA A 8 -19.61 -49.51 -47.58
N THR A 9 -20.11 -48.71 -46.65
CA THR A 9 -21.52 -48.68 -46.23
C THR A 9 -22.01 -47.23 -46.14
N ARG A 10 -23.34 -47.05 -46.17
CA ARG A 10 -23.98 -45.73 -46.02
C ARG A 10 -23.50 -45.01 -44.76
N GLU A 11 -23.37 -45.72 -43.65
CA GLU A 11 -22.90 -45.14 -42.39
C GLU A 11 -21.44 -44.68 -42.45
N VAL A 12 -20.57 -45.45 -43.11
CA VAL A 12 -19.15 -45.08 -43.27
C VAL A 12 -19.04 -43.85 -44.17
N ALA A 13 -19.77 -43.79 -45.28
CA ALA A 13 -19.78 -42.63 -46.17
C ALA A 13 -20.34 -41.38 -45.46
N ARG A 14 -21.42 -41.53 -44.67
CA ARG A 14 -21.99 -40.46 -43.85
C ARG A 14 -20.99 -39.94 -42.81
N LYS A 15 -20.35 -40.84 -42.04
CA LYS A 15 -19.34 -40.48 -41.05
C LYS A 15 -18.15 -39.76 -41.69
N ASN A 16 -17.66 -40.24 -42.84
CA ASN A 16 -16.59 -39.58 -43.59
C ASN A 16 -17.00 -38.19 -44.07
N MET A 17 -18.25 -38.01 -44.53
CA MET A 17 -18.76 -36.69 -44.89
C MET A 17 -18.81 -35.74 -43.69
N VAL A 18 -19.31 -36.21 -42.55
CA VAL A 18 -19.39 -35.40 -41.31
C VAL A 18 -18.00 -35.01 -40.83
N LEU A 19 -17.03 -35.94 -40.85
CA LEU A 19 -15.63 -35.65 -40.51
C LEU A 19 -15.04 -34.59 -41.46
N ALA A 20 -15.22 -34.77 -42.77
CA ALA A 20 -14.74 -33.81 -43.76
C ALA A 20 -15.40 -32.42 -43.61
N LEU A 21 -16.70 -32.36 -43.29
CA LEU A 21 -17.41 -31.09 -43.04
C LEU A 21 -16.93 -30.41 -41.76
N ARG A 22 -16.58 -31.17 -40.70
CA ARG A 22 -16.02 -30.62 -39.45
C ARG A 22 -14.60 -30.09 -39.62
N GLU A 23 -13.81 -30.67 -40.52
CA GLU A 23 -12.45 -30.19 -40.85
C GLU A 23 -12.45 -29.05 -41.88
N LEU A 24 -13.57 -28.85 -42.57
CA LEU A 24 -13.70 -27.87 -43.65
C LEU A 24 -13.98 -26.46 -43.10
N SER A 25 -12.94 -25.66 -42.96
CA SER A 25 -13.05 -24.22 -42.69
C SER A 25 -13.14 -23.43 -43.99
N ILE A 26 -14.33 -22.89 -44.31
CA ILE A 26 -14.51 -21.94 -45.43
C ILE A 26 -14.79 -20.55 -44.85
N ARG A 27 -13.91 -19.60 -45.17
CA ARG A 27 -13.99 -18.21 -44.71
C ARG A 27 -14.36 -17.28 -45.86
N GLY A 28 -15.27 -16.35 -45.61
CA GLY A 28 -15.65 -15.31 -46.56
C GLY A 28 -16.86 -14.51 -46.08
N ASP A 29 -17.17 -13.43 -46.80
CA ASP A 29 -18.28 -12.52 -46.49
C ASP A 29 -19.66 -13.20 -46.56
N ILE A 30 -19.76 -14.31 -47.29
CA ILE A 30 -21.00 -15.06 -47.49
C ILE A 30 -21.09 -16.20 -46.49
N ARG A 31 -22.24 -16.31 -45.81
CA ARG A 31 -22.55 -17.41 -44.89
C ARG A 31 -22.54 -18.76 -45.62
N THR A 32 -21.92 -19.76 -45.01
CA THR A 32 -21.89 -21.12 -45.53
C THR A 32 -22.91 -22.00 -44.80
N THR A 33 -23.37 -23.06 -45.45
CA THR A 33 -24.36 -24.00 -44.90
C THR A 33 -23.70 -25.22 -44.25
N VAL A 34 -22.38 -25.19 -43.99
CA VAL A 34 -21.59 -26.35 -43.54
C VAL A 34 -22.07 -26.87 -42.19
N GLU A 35 -22.28 -25.97 -41.22
CA GLU A 35 -22.77 -26.29 -39.88
C GLU A 35 -24.15 -26.96 -39.93
N TYR A 36 -25.09 -26.37 -40.68
CA TYR A 36 -26.42 -26.93 -40.89
C TYR A 36 -26.39 -28.32 -41.54
N ILE A 37 -25.57 -28.50 -42.58
CA ILE A 37 -25.44 -29.80 -43.26
C ILE A 37 -24.83 -30.85 -42.32
N SER A 38 -23.81 -30.48 -41.54
CA SER A 38 -23.17 -31.36 -40.56
C SER A 38 -24.18 -31.88 -39.53
N GLN A 39 -24.99 -30.97 -38.95
CA GLN A 39 -26.05 -31.34 -38.00
C GLN A 39 -27.17 -32.14 -38.67
N MET A 40 -27.62 -31.74 -39.86
CA MET A 40 -28.63 -32.45 -40.64
C MET A 40 -28.22 -33.90 -40.90
N MET A 41 -26.95 -34.15 -41.25
CA MET A 41 -26.43 -35.49 -41.47
C MET A 41 -26.31 -36.33 -40.18
N CYS A 42 -26.30 -35.70 -39.01
CA CYS A 42 -26.32 -36.36 -37.71
C CYS A 42 -27.72 -36.63 -37.15
N SER A 43 -28.78 -36.01 -37.71
CA SER A 43 -30.16 -36.21 -37.27
C SER A 43 -30.62 -37.67 -37.40
N ASP A 44 -31.48 -38.11 -36.48
CA ASP A 44 -32.03 -39.47 -36.48
C ASP A 44 -32.81 -39.78 -37.76
N ASP A 45 -33.56 -38.82 -38.29
CA ASP A 45 -34.26 -38.94 -39.58
C ASP A 45 -33.29 -39.28 -40.71
N PHE A 46 -32.15 -38.57 -40.78
CA PHE A 46 -31.14 -38.83 -41.79
C PHE A 46 -30.40 -40.15 -41.50
N VAL A 47 -30.12 -40.50 -40.25
CA VAL A 47 -29.45 -41.77 -39.89
C VAL A 47 -30.33 -42.97 -40.24
N GLN A 48 -31.63 -42.93 -39.90
CA GLN A 48 -32.60 -44.00 -40.14
C GLN A 48 -33.19 -44.00 -41.54
N ASN A 49 -32.83 -43.01 -42.37
CA ASN A 49 -33.32 -42.85 -43.74
C ASN A 49 -34.83 -42.57 -43.83
N HIS A 50 -35.37 -41.85 -42.85
CA HIS A 50 -36.75 -41.35 -42.80
C HIS A 50 -36.83 -39.94 -43.41
N ILE A 51 -36.43 -39.79 -44.67
CA ILE A 51 -36.41 -38.51 -45.37
C ILE A 51 -37.29 -38.57 -46.63
N ASP A 52 -38.05 -37.51 -46.88
CA ASP A 52 -38.84 -37.31 -48.09
C ASP A 52 -38.43 -36.00 -48.81
N THR A 53 -39.11 -35.66 -49.91
CA THR A 53 -38.78 -34.46 -50.69
C THR A 53 -39.15 -33.15 -50.00
N ALA A 54 -40.04 -33.18 -49.00
CA ALA A 54 -40.49 -32.01 -48.26
C ALA A 54 -39.79 -31.87 -46.89
N TRP A 55 -39.05 -32.89 -46.45
CA TRP A 55 -38.42 -32.98 -45.14
C TRP A 55 -37.49 -31.81 -44.85
N LEU A 56 -36.70 -31.36 -45.84
CA LEU A 56 -35.81 -30.22 -45.66
C LEU A 56 -36.59 -28.92 -45.43
N ASP A 57 -37.65 -28.69 -46.21
CA ASP A 57 -38.49 -27.48 -46.13
C ASP A 57 -39.28 -27.47 -44.81
N ALA A 58 -39.82 -28.62 -44.41
CA ALA A 58 -40.47 -28.81 -43.11
C ALA A 58 -39.49 -28.54 -41.96
N ARG A 59 -38.28 -29.11 -42.03
CA ARG A 59 -37.22 -28.88 -41.03
C ARG A 59 -36.81 -27.41 -40.96
N ILE A 60 -36.76 -26.68 -42.08
CA ILE A 60 -36.46 -25.23 -42.10
C ILE A 60 -37.61 -24.44 -41.46
N ALA A 61 -38.87 -24.79 -41.75
CA ALA A 61 -40.04 -24.15 -41.16
C ALA A 61 -40.13 -24.39 -39.64
N ASP A 62 -39.79 -25.59 -39.18
CA ASP A 62 -39.78 -25.97 -37.75
C ASP A 62 -38.55 -25.43 -36.99
N ASN A 63 -37.49 -25.03 -37.70
CA ASN A 63 -36.15 -24.71 -37.14
C ASN A 63 -36.03 -23.40 -36.33
N SER A 64 -37.15 -22.86 -35.85
CA SER A 64 -37.08 -21.84 -34.79
C SER A 64 -36.81 -22.45 -33.40
N ALA A 65 -36.82 -23.79 -33.23
CA ALA A 65 -36.82 -24.40 -31.90
C ALA A 65 -35.92 -25.64 -31.65
N GLN A 66 -35.21 -26.22 -32.63
CA GLN A 66 -34.48 -27.51 -32.46
C GLN A 66 -32.94 -27.43 -32.33
N VAL A 67 -32.35 -26.26 -32.02
CA VAL A 67 -30.89 -26.06 -32.06
C VAL A 67 -30.12 -26.50 -30.78
N LYS A 68 -30.78 -27.11 -29.79
CA LYS A 68 -30.30 -27.06 -28.39
C LYS A 68 -29.33 -28.16 -27.90
N GLU A 69 -29.08 -29.25 -28.61
CA GLU A 69 -28.39 -30.41 -28.00
C GLU A 69 -26.85 -30.40 -28.04
N ASP A 70 -26.21 -29.52 -28.82
CA ASP A 70 -24.73 -29.48 -28.97
C ASP A 70 -24.13 -28.06 -28.82
N GLN A 71 -24.91 -27.10 -28.28
CA GLN A 71 -24.46 -25.71 -28.16
C GLN A 71 -23.40 -25.55 -27.07
N THR A 72 -22.30 -24.88 -27.44
CA THR A 72 -21.30 -24.38 -26.51
C THR A 72 -21.98 -23.58 -25.39
N PRO A 73 -21.59 -23.75 -24.10
CA PRO A 73 -22.22 -23.05 -23.00
C PRO A 73 -22.24 -21.53 -23.24
N PRO A 74 -23.39 -20.85 -23.10
CA PRO A 74 -23.50 -19.41 -23.41
C PRO A 74 -22.43 -18.56 -22.69
N LEU A 75 -22.16 -18.86 -21.42
CA LEU A 75 -21.15 -18.14 -20.63
C LEU A 75 -19.71 -18.36 -21.10
N LEU A 76 -19.38 -19.52 -21.70
CA LEU A 76 -18.09 -19.74 -22.36
C LEU A 76 -17.97 -18.89 -23.63
N VAL A 77 -19.03 -18.84 -24.43
CA VAL A 77 -19.10 -17.99 -25.63
C VAL A 77 -18.90 -16.52 -25.26
N ILE A 78 -19.51 -16.06 -24.17
CA ILE A 78 -19.41 -14.68 -23.70
C ILE A 78 -18.02 -14.38 -23.13
N ALA A 79 -17.44 -15.28 -22.35
CA ALA A 79 -16.09 -15.11 -21.84
C ALA A 79 -15.07 -15.00 -22.99
N ILE A 80 -15.12 -15.90 -23.97
CA ILE A 80 -14.21 -15.88 -25.13
C ILE A 80 -14.50 -14.68 -26.04
N GLY A 81 -15.78 -14.40 -26.32
CA GLY A 81 -16.19 -13.25 -27.12
C GLY A 81 -15.77 -11.93 -26.50
N GLY A 82 -15.90 -11.80 -25.18
CA GLY A 82 -15.40 -10.66 -24.43
C GLY A 82 -13.88 -10.54 -24.51
N MET A 83 -13.12 -11.65 -24.45
CA MET A 83 -11.66 -11.63 -24.49
C MET A 83 -11.15 -11.22 -25.86
N VAL A 84 -11.72 -11.79 -26.91
CA VAL A 84 -11.38 -11.43 -28.30
C VAL A 84 -11.78 -9.99 -28.59
N SER A 85 -12.97 -9.55 -28.16
CA SER A 85 -13.41 -8.16 -28.33
C SER A 85 -12.47 -7.17 -27.61
N ALA A 86 -12.07 -7.48 -26.37
CA ALA A 86 -11.12 -6.68 -25.61
C ALA A 86 -9.74 -6.64 -26.28
N PHE A 87 -9.26 -7.77 -26.81
CA PHE A 87 -8.00 -7.86 -27.53
C PHE A 87 -7.99 -6.98 -28.79
N ILE A 88 -9.00 -7.12 -29.65
CA ILE A 88 -9.16 -6.30 -30.86
C ILE A 88 -9.22 -4.81 -30.50
N ALA A 89 -9.96 -4.46 -29.44
CA ALA A 89 -10.07 -3.08 -28.98
C ALA A 89 -8.73 -2.54 -28.44
N ALA A 90 -7.94 -3.36 -27.75
CA ALA A 90 -6.63 -2.99 -27.24
C ALA A 90 -5.62 -2.77 -28.38
N GLU A 91 -5.57 -3.67 -29.37
CA GLU A 91 -4.72 -3.50 -30.56
C GLU A 91 -5.06 -2.22 -31.34
N LYS A 92 -6.36 -1.90 -31.49
CA LYS A 92 -6.81 -0.64 -32.12
C LYS A 92 -6.27 0.60 -31.37
N LEU A 93 -6.25 0.58 -30.03
CA LEU A 93 -5.70 1.68 -29.22
C LEU A 93 -4.18 1.80 -29.36
N VAL A 94 -3.46 0.67 -29.31
CA VAL A 94 -2.01 0.61 -29.48
C VAL A 94 -1.60 1.11 -30.86
N ALA A 95 -2.27 0.66 -31.92
CA ALA A 95 -2.03 1.12 -33.28
C ALA A 95 -2.25 2.64 -33.43
N SER A 96 -3.33 3.16 -32.83
CA SER A 96 -3.64 4.59 -32.84
C SER A 96 -2.59 5.41 -32.08
N PHE A 97 -2.10 4.90 -30.95
CA PHE A 97 -1.02 5.54 -30.18
C PHE A 97 0.27 5.61 -31.00
N SER A 98 0.71 4.49 -31.55
CA SER A 98 1.92 4.41 -32.36
C SER A 98 1.86 5.32 -33.59
N GLU A 99 0.71 5.38 -34.26
CA GLU A 99 0.51 6.27 -35.41
C GLU A 99 0.66 7.76 -35.03
N LEU A 100 0.12 8.18 -33.89
CA LEU A 100 0.25 9.56 -33.42
C LEU A 100 1.70 9.90 -33.04
N ILE A 101 2.40 8.99 -32.37
CA ILE A 101 3.82 9.18 -32.02
C ILE A 101 4.70 9.28 -33.26
N LEU A 102 4.46 8.44 -34.27
CA LEU A 102 5.14 8.47 -35.57
C LEU A 102 4.92 9.80 -36.31
N LYS A 103 3.68 10.31 -36.30
CA LYS A 103 3.33 11.63 -36.85
C LYS A 103 3.87 12.80 -36.02
N GLY A 104 4.45 12.50 -34.87
CA GLY A 104 4.97 13.46 -33.93
C GLY A 104 3.92 14.28 -33.19
N GLN A 105 2.70 13.77 -33.13
CA GLN A 105 1.57 14.35 -32.42
C GLN A 105 1.51 13.83 -30.97
N TYR A 106 0.79 14.56 -30.13
CA TYR A 106 0.56 14.14 -28.74
C TYR A 106 -0.55 13.10 -28.68
N ALA A 107 -0.21 11.91 -28.18
CA ALA A 107 -1.18 10.85 -27.97
C ALA A 107 -1.99 11.12 -26.68
N PRO A 108 -3.33 11.17 -26.74
CA PRO A 108 -4.14 11.40 -25.54
C PRO A 108 -4.00 10.23 -24.56
N PRO A 109 -4.04 10.50 -23.24
CA PRO A 109 -3.81 9.49 -22.21
C PRO A 109 -4.89 8.39 -22.18
N GLU A 110 -6.04 8.62 -22.82
CA GLU A 110 -7.13 7.64 -22.96
C GLU A 110 -6.74 6.42 -23.80
N LEU A 111 -5.77 6.58 -24.72
CA LEU A 111 -5.26 5.45 -25.51
C LEU A 111 -4.44 4.45 -24.68
N LEU A 112 -4.04 4.85 -23.46
CA LEU A 112 -3.29 4.03 -22.52
C LEU A 112 -4.20 3.30 -21.53
N ASN A 113 -5.52 3.41 -21.66
CA ASN A 113 -6.47 2.76 -20.77
C ASN A 113 -6.45 1.24 -20.98
N VAL A 114 -6.08 0.52 -19.92
CA VAL A 114 -6.06 -0.95 -19.86
C VAL A 114 -7.35 -1.56 -19.31
N GLU A 115 -8.34 -0.73 -18.95
CA GLU A 115 -9.65 -1.15 -18.46
C GLU A 115 -10.75 -0.57 -19.33
N ARG A 116 -11.74 -1.40 -19.66
CA ARG A 116 -12.89 -1.00 -20.47
C ARG A 116 -14.11 -1.79 -20.05
N ASP A 117 -15.25 -1.10 -19.99
CA ASP A 117 -16.53 -1.76 -19.89
C ASP A 117 -17.04 -2.08 -21.30
N ALA A 118 -17.59 -3.28 -21.46
CA ALA A 118 -18.12 -3.78 -22.72
C ALA A 118 -19.47 -4.48 -22.49
N GLU A 119 -20.32 -4.39 -23.51
CA GLU A 119 -21.63 -5.02 -23.55
C GLU A 119 -21.67 -5.98 -24.74
N LEU A 120 -22.01 -7.24 -24.50
CA LEU A 120 -22.35 -8.20 -25.55
C LEU A 120 -23.76 -8.74 -25.30
N ILE A 121 -24.59 -8.75 -26.35
CA ILE A 121 -25.92 -9.33 -26.29
C ILE A 121 -25.88 -10.67 -27.02
N TYR A 122 -26.19 -11.75 -26.31
CA TYR A 122 -26.22 -13.11 -26.84
C TYR A 122 -27.56 -13.76 -26.48
N GLU A 123 -28.24 -14.33 -27.46
CA GLU A 123 -29.56 -14.97 -27.30
C GLU A 123 -30.61 -14.12 -26.55
N GLY A 124 -30.62 -12.80 -26.78
CA GLY A 124 -31.57 -11.86 -26.17
C GLY A 124 -31.24 -11.44 -24.73
N THR A 125 -30.11 -11.90 -24.17
CA THR A 125 -29.61 -11.50 -22.85
C THR A 125 -28.43 -10.54 -23.02
N SER A 126 -28.44 -9.41 -22.32
CA SER A 126 -27.33 -8.46 -22.29
C SER A 126 -26.34 -8.82 -21.18
N TYR A 127 -25.07 -8.94 -21.56
CA TYR A 127 -23.96 -9.21 -20.66
C TYR A 127 -23.06 -7.98 -20.59
N ASN A 128 -23.14 -7.28 -19.47
CA ASN A 128 -22.26 -6.18 -19.14
C ASN A 128 -21.06 -6.71 -18.37
N PHE A 129 -19.86 -6.55 -18.92
CA PHE A 129 -18.64 -7.01 -18.29
C PHE A 129 -17.52 -5.97 -18.36
N ARG A 130 -16.66 -6.02 -17.35
CA ARG A 130 -15.47 -5.20 -17.26
C ARG A 130 -14.28 -6.00 -17.76
N CYS A 131 -13.69 -5.53 -18.85
CA CYS A 131 -12.44 -6.06 -19.40
C CYS A 131 -11.25 -5.36 -18.77
N GLN A 132 -10.33 -6.14 -18.23
CA GLN A 132 -9.05 -5.67 -17.71
C GLN A 132 -7.93 -6.36 -18.45
N GLN A 133 -7.08 -5.59 -19.12
CA GLN A 133 -5.86 -6.10 -19.71
C GLN A 133 -4.83 -6.29 -18.59
N SER A 134 -4.61 -7.54 -18.19
CA SER A 134 -3.71 -7.93 -17.10
C SER A 134 -2.27 -8.19 -17.57
N GLY A 135 -2.05 -8.35 -18.86
CA GLY A 135 -0.73 -8.40 -19.49
C GLY A 135 -0.83 -8.09 -20.98
N PRO A 136 0.26 -8.20 -21.75
CA PRO A 136 0.22 -7.91 -23.19
C PRO A 136 -0.84 -8.73 -23.93
N ASN A 137 -0.90 -10.03 -23.62
CA ASN A 137 -1.81 -11.00 -24.21
C ASN A 137 -2.80 -11.58 -23.19
N SER A 138 -2.78 -11.12 -21.94
CA SER A 138 -3.57 -11.71 -20.84
C SER A 138 -4.71 -10.77 -20.45
N PHE A 139 -5.93 -11.29 -20.40
CA PHE A 139 -7.14 -10.52 -20.11
C PHE A 139 -7.92 -11.16 -18.97
N ALA A 140 -8.43 -10.31 -18.09
CA ALA A 140 -9.37 -10.66 -17.05
C ALA A 140 -10.73 -10.03 -17.35
N ILE A 141 -11.77 -10.86 -17.45
CA ILE A 141 -13.13 -10.41 -17.73
C ILE A 141 -13.96 -10.61 -16.50
N GLY A 142 -14.53 -9.51 -16.00
CA GLY A 142 -15.34 -9.49 -14.81
C GLY A 142 -16.82 -9.27 -15.13
N ILE A 143 -17.70 -10.16 -14.68
CA ILE A 143 -19.12 -9.83 -14.49
C ILE A 143 -19.30 -9.58 -13.00
N LYS A 144 -19.73 -8.36 -12.66
CA LYS A 144 -19.79 -7.84 -11.28
C LYS A 144 -18.42 -7.91 -10.59
N ASP A 145 -18.26 -8.81 -9.61
CA ASP A 145 -17.04 -9.00 -8.82
C ASP A 145 -16.31 -10.33 -9.10
N THR A 146 -16.83 -11.15 -10.02
CA THR A 146 -16.19 -12.42 -10.42
C THR A 146 -15.40 -12.23 -11.70
N PHE A 147 -14.12 -12.60 -11.70
CA PHE A 147 -13.22 -12.45 -12.85
C PHE A 147 -12.74 -13.80 -13.39
N VAL A 148 -12.77 -13.95 -14.71
CA VAL A 148 -12.18 -15.08 -15.43
C VAL A 148 -10.96 -14.59 -16.20
N THR A 149 -9.84 -15.29 -16.08
CA THR A 149 -8.59 -14.95 -16.78
C THR A 149 -8.31 -15.88 -17.94
N GLY A 150 -7.84 -15.31 -19.05
CA GLY A 150 -7.36 -16.08 -20.20
C GLY A 150 -6.31 -15.33 -20.99
N ASP A 151 -5.57 -16.09 -21.80
CA ASP A 151 -4.57 -15.55 -22.73
C ASP A 151 -5.10 -15.60 -24.16
N VAL A 152 -4.98 -14.49 -24.88
CA VAL A 152 -5.39 -14.37 -26.29
C VAL A 152 -4.15 -14.16 -27.14
N ARG A 153 -4.00 -14.96 -28.20
CA ARG A 153 -2.92 -14.80 -29.19
C ARG A 153 -3.50 -14.74 -30.59
N ALA A 154 -3.11 -13.73 -31.36
CA ALA A 154 -3.42 -13.67 -32.78
C ALA A 154 -2.65 -14.76 -33.55
N LEU A 155 -3.35 -15.47 -34.43
CA LEU A 155 -2.80 -16.46 -35.35
C LEU A 155 -2.49 -15.81 -36.70
N ALA A 156 -1.56 -16.41 -37.45
CA ALA A 156 -1.13 -15.88 -38.75
C ALA A 156 -2.24 -15.88 -39.83
N ASP A 157 -3.30 -16.64 -39.61
CA ASP A 157 -4.45 -16.78 -40.50
C ASP A 157 -5.61 -15.82 -40.17
N GLY A 158 -5.39 -14.89 -39.23
CA GLY A 158 -6.38 -13.92 -38.74
C GLY A 158 -7.33 -14.47 -37.66
N GLY A 159 -7.09 -15.68 -37.16
CA GLY A 159 -7.80 -16.22 -36.00
C GLY A 159 -7.20 -15.79 -34.66
N PHE A 160 -7.88 -16.15 -33.58
CA PHE A 160 -7.44 -15.95 -32.21
C PHE A 160 -7.39 -17.29 -31.50
N LEU A 161 -6.25 -17.59 -30.87
CA LEU A 161 -6.11 -18.70 -29.94
C LEU A 161 -6.36 -18.17 -28.53
N VAL A 162 -7.44 -18.61 -27.90
CA VAL A 162 -7.83 -18.23 -26.55
C VAL A 162 -7.58 -19.39 -25.61
N VAL A 163 -6.69 -19.20 -24.64
CA VAL A 163 -6.41 -20.17 -23.58
C VAL A 163 -7.14 -19.75 -22.33
N LEU A 164 -8.18 -20.49 -21.96
CA LEU A 164 -9.01 -20.23 -20.79
C LEU A 164 -8.92 -21.44 -19.86
N GLU A 165 -8.46 -21.22 -18.62
CA GLU A 165 -8.27 -22.28 -17.60
C GLU A 165 -7.47 -23.52 -18.08
N GLY A 166 -6.52 -23.32 -19.00
CA GLY A 166 -5.67 -24.39 -19.53
C GLY A 166 -6.24 -25.13 -20.75
N LYS A 167 -7.45 -24.77 -21.20
CA LYS A 167 -8.02 -25.24 -22.46
C LYS A 167 -7.81 -24.21 -23.57
N SER A 168 -7.41 -24.70 -24.73
CA SER A 168 -7.21 -23.88 -25.93
C SER A 168 -8.45 -23.93 -26.79
N HIS A 169 -9.00 -22.76 -27.10
CA HIS A 169 -10.12 -22.55 -28.00
C HIS A 169 -9.67 -21.71 -29.19
N VAL A 170 -10.15 -22.04 -30.39
CA VAL A 170 -9.86 -21.24 -31.58
C VAL A 170 -11.11 -20.45 -31.93
N ALA A 171 -10.95 -19.13 -31.97
CA ALA A 171 -12.02 -18.19 -32.26
C ALA A 171 -11.68 -17.34 -33.50
N TYR A 172 -12.62 -17.21 -34.42
CA TYR A 172 -12.54 -16.27 -35.53
C TYR A 172 -13.61 -15.21 -35.35
N ALA A 173 -13.24 -13.94 -35.34
CA ALA A 173 -14.18 -12.84 -35.12
C ALA A 173 -14.21 -11.88 -36.30
N SER A 174 -15.42 -11.49 -36.72
CA SER A 174 -15.67 -10.50 -37.79
C SER A 174 -16.75 -9.51 -37.36
N GLU A 175 -16.45 -8.20 -37.43
CA GLU A 175 -17.41 -7.13 -37.14
C GLU A 175 -18.39 -6.96 -38.33
N GLU A 176 -19.69 -7.21 -38.10
CA GLU A 176 -20.79 -6.98 -39.04
C GLU A 176 -21.64 -5.75 -38.61
N PRO A 177 -22.43 -5.12 -39.50
CA PRO A 177 -23.30 -3.99 -39.12
C PRO A 177 -24.30 -4.34 -38.02
N THR A 178 -24.81 -5.57 -38.04
CA THR A 178 -25.80 -6.14 -37.12
C THR A 178 -25.20 -6.56 -35.77
N GLY A 179 -23.88 -6.68 -35.67
CA GLY A 179 -23.22 -7.18 -34.46
C GLY A 179 -21.84 -7.79 -34.69
N LEU A 180 -21.32 -8.52 -33.69
CA LEU A 180 -20.07 -9.26 -33.81
C LEU A 180 -20.39 -10.71 -34.14
N ARG A 181 -19.88 -11.21 -35.27
CA ARG A 181 -19.94 -12.63 -35.61
C ARG A 181 -18.66 -13.30 -35.14
N MET A 182 -18.79 -14.40 -34.42
CA MET A 182 -17.68 -15.19 -33.92
C MET A 182 -17.89 -16.67 -34.24
N GLU A 183 -16.90 -17.33 -34.83
CA GLU A 183 -16.86 -18.79 -34.98
C GLU A 183 -15.96 -19.35 -33.89
N LEU A 184 -16.52 -20.11 -32.95
CA LEU A 184 -15.83 -20.68 -31.80
C LEU A 184 -15.79 -22.21 -31.93
N ASP A 185 -14.60 -22.79 -32.06
CA ASP A 185 -14.39 -24.23 -32.23
C ASP A 185 -15.29 -24.85 -33.33
N GLY A 186 -15.56 -24.07 -34.40
CA GLY A 186 -16.40 -24.46 -35.53
C GLY A 186 -17.90 -24.19 -35.35
N SER A 187 -18.34 -23.62 -34.22
CA SER A 187 -19.73 -23.22 -33.94
C SER A 187 -19.93 -21.72 -34.16
N THR A 188 -20.99 -21.33 -34.90
CA THR A 188 -21.23 -19.91 -35.18
C THR A 188 -22.01 -19.24 -34.05
N CYS A 189 -21.40 -18.24 -33.41
CA CYS A 189 -21.98 -17.40 -32.38
C CYS A 189 -22.18 -15.97 -32.91
N ILE A 190 -23.37 -15.39 -32.71
CA ILE A 190 -23.68 -14.03 -33.16
C ILE A 190 -24.03 -13.18 -31.95
N PHE A 191 -23.24 -12.14 -31.71
CA PHE A 191 -23.53 -11.12 -30.72
C PHE A 191 -24.27 -9.97 -31.40
N THR A 192 -25.53 -9.76 -31.04
CA THR A 192 -26.38 -8.75 -31.65
C THR A 192 -26.18 -7.38 -31.01
N LYS A 193 -26.44 -6.30 -31.75
CA LYS A 193 -26.63 -4.97 -31.16
C LYS A 193 -28.02 -4.86 -30.51
N PRO A 194 -28.24 -3.92 -29.57
CA PRO A 194 -29.56 -3.71 -28.97
C PRO A 194 -30.60 -3.44 -30.06
N TYR A 195 -31.74 -4.13 -29.95
CA TYR A 195 -32.82 -4.06 -30.92
C TYR A 195 -33.59 -2.75 -30.76
N ASP A 196 -33.32 -1.79 -31.65
CA ASP A 196 -34.01 -0.49 -31.70
C ASP A 196 -34.83 -0.37 -32.99
N PRO A 197 -36.12 -0.78 -32.98
CA PRO A 197 -36.98 -0.73 -34.16
C PRO A 197 -37.37 0.70 -34.57
N SER A 198 -37.06 1.71 -33.75
CA SER A 198 -37.26 3.12 -34.12
C SER A 198 -36.29 3.60 -35.21
N ARG A 199 -35.25 2.82 -35.51
CA ARG A 199 -34.21 3.13 -36.50
C ARG A 199 -34.25 2.14 -37.65
N LEU A 200 -34.73 2.60 -38.81
CA LEU A 200 -34.75 1.79 -40.02
C LEU A 200 -33.39 1.87 -40.71
N ILE A 201 -32.56 0.86 -40.48
CA ILE A 201 -31.22 0.71 -41.07
C ILE A 201 -31.23 -0.30 -42.22
N VAL A 202 -30.37 -0.12 -43.21
CA VAL A 202 -30.15 -1.11 -44.27
C VAL A 202 -28.98 -2.03 -43.93
N ASP A 203 -29.04 -3.31 -44.27
CA ASP A 203 -27.99 -4.30 -44.04
C ASP A 203 -26.95 -4.38 -45.19
N SER A 204 -27.33 -3.88 -46.37
CA SER A 204 -26.61 -4.06 -47.62
C SER A 204 -26.21 -2.72 -48.23
N ALA A 205 -25.03 -2.66 -48.86
CA ALA A 205 -24.64 -1.50 -49.65
C ALA A 205 -25.40 -1.46 -50.98
N GLY A 206 -25.83 -0.27 -51.42
CA GLY A 206 -26.66 -0.14 -52.61
C GLY A 206 -27.08 1.31 -52.89
N LYS A 207 -28.23 1.49 -53.53
CA LYS A 207 -28.83 2.79 -53.79
C LYS A 207 -30.30 2.76 -53.39
N LEU A 208 -30.79 3.77 -52.67
CA LEU A 208 -32.21 3.93 -52.40
C LEU A 208 -32.91 4.27 -53.73
N SER A 209 -33.70 3.34 -54.27
CA SER A 209 -34.35 3.54 -55.57
C SER A 209 -35.66 4.30 -55.41
N ARG A 210 -36.54 3.81 -54.53
CA ARG A 210 -37.87 4.38 -54.31
C ARG A 210 -38.28 4.36 -52.85
N GLN A 211 -39.02 5.38 -52.45
CA GLN A 211 -39.76 5.44 -51.21
C GLN A 211 -41.19 4.96 -51.50
N LEU A 212 -41.61 3.86 -50.88
CA LEU A 212 -42.95 3.29 -51.12
C LEU A 212 -44.02 3.99 -50.27
N VAL A 213 -43.60 4.72 -49.25
CA VAL A 213 -44.45 5.38 -48.26
C VAL A 213 -44.05 6.86 -48.16
N PRO A 214 -45.00 7.81 -48.18
CA PRO A 214 -44.70 9.23 -48.02
C PRO A 214 -44.15 9.54 -46.62
N ASP A 215 -43.45 10.67 -46.48
CA ASP A 215 -42.98 11.15 -45.17
C ASP A 215 -44.16 11.41 -44.22
N GLY A 216 -44.11 10.81 -43.03
CA GLY A 216 -45.22 10.79 -42.08
C GLY A 216 -46.30 9.73 -42.38
N GLY A 217 -46.06 8.80 -43.30
CA GLY A 217 -46.96 7.68 -43.58
C GLY A 217 -46.86 6.56 -42.54
N HIS A 218 -48.00 5.93 -42.24
CA HIS A 218 -48.09 4.80 -41.32
C HIS A 218 -47.87 3.46 -42.03
N VAL A 219 -47.12 2.55 -41.41
CA VAL A 219 -46.83 1.19 -41.91
C VAL A 219 -47.11 0.16 -40.83
N ASN A 220 -47.54 -1.05 -41.22
CA ASN A 220 -47.63 -2.17 -40.30
C ASN A 220 -46.34 -3.00 -40.32
N LYS A 221 -46.18 -3.86 -39.32
CA LYS A 221 -45.09 -4.84 -39.27
C LYS A 221 -45.08 -5.73 -40.52
N GLY A 222 -43.96 -5.75 -41.22
CA GLY A 222 -43.76 -6.50 -42.46
C GLY A 222 -44.12 -5.74 -43.74
N ASP A 223 -44.72 -4.56 -43.67
CA ASP A 223 -45.04 -3.77 -44.85
C ASP A 223 -43.76 -3.20 -45.48
N ALA A 224 -43.65 -3.25 -46.81
CA ALA A 224 -42.53 -2.68 -47.52
C ALA A 224 -42.60 -1.14 -47.51
N TYR A 225 -41.60 -0.47 -46.94
CA TYR A 225 -41.55 0.99 -46.85
C TYR A 225 -40.60 1.62 -47.88
N ALA A 226 -39.62 0.87 -48.38
CA ALA A 226 -38.63 1.34 -49.37
C ALA A 226 -38.25 0.25 -50.38
N GLU A 227 -37.71 0.64 -51.54
CA GLU A 227 -37.01 -0.25 -52.45
C GLU A 227 -35.55 0.19 -52.60
N VAL A 228 -34.62 -0.75 -52.41
CA VAL A 228 -33.19 -0.54 -52.60
C VAL A 228 -32.67 -1.33 -53.80
N GLU A 229 -31.77 -0.73 -54.56
CA GLU A 229 -31.05 -1.37 -55.64
C GLU A 229 -29.71 -1.91 -55.09
N VAL A 230 -29.57 -3.22 -55.02
CA VAL A 230 -28.36 -3.93 -54.58
C VAL A 230 -27.99 -4.93 -55.66
N MET A 231 -26.75 -4.92 -56.16
CA MET A 231 -26.32 -5.85 -57.22
C MET A 231 -27.24 -5.86 -58.48
N LYS A 232 -27.77 -4.69 -58.88
CA LYS A 232 -28.77 -4.50 -59.96
C LYS A 232 -30.12 -5.18 -59.73
N MET A 233 -30.36 -5.68 -58.51
CA MET A 233 -31.62 -6.25 -58.06
C MET A 233 -32.36 -5.23 -57.19
N TYR A 234 -33.66 -5.07 -57.41
CA TYR A 234 -34.52 -4.30 -56.52
C TYR A 234 -34.97 -5.19 -55.38
N MET A 235 -34.68 -4.80 -54.14
CA MET A 235 -35.13 -5.48 -52.93
C MET A 235 -36.02 -4.53 -52.11
N PRO A 236 -37.21 -4.98 -51.70
CA PRO A 236 -38.05 -4.22 -50.79
C PRO A 236 -37.50 -4.30 -49.36
N LEU A 237 -37.39 -3.15 -48.69
CA LEU A 237 -37.13 -3.06 -47.26
C LEU A 237 -38.46 -3.08 -46.51
N SER A 238 -38.61 -4.04 -45.60
CA SER A 238 -39.83 -4.23 -44.81
C SER A 238 -39.70 -3.56 -43.44
N ALA A 239 -40.79 -2.99 -42.93
CA ALA A 239 -40.84 -2.35 -41.63
C ALA A 239 -40.80 -3.42 -40.50
N PRO A 240 -39.90 -3.31 -39.52
CA PRO A 240 -39.76 -4.29 -38.44
C PRO A 240 -40.93 -4.27 -37.45
N GLU A 241 -41.56 -3.11 -37.24
CA GLU A 241 -42.70 -2.90 -36.36
C GLU A 241 -43.68 -1.89 -36.99
N ALA A 242 -44.87 -1.77 -36.41
CA ALA A 242 -45.87 -0.78 -36.86
C ALA A 242 -45.55 0.63 -36.33
N GLY A 243 -45.73 1.64 -37.18
CA GLY A 243 -45.48 3.02 -36.80
C GLY A 243 -45.47 3.99 -37.96
N ILE A 244 -45.09 5.24 -37.68
CA ILE A 244 -45.04 6.34 -38.65
C ILE A 244 -43.61 6.53 -39.13
N VAL A 245 -43.39 6.43 -40.45
CA VAL A 245 -42.06 6.57 -41.06
C VAL A 245 -41.71 8.04 -41.27
N ARG A 246 -40.54 8.45 -40.78
CA ARG A 246 -39.91 9.76 -41.03
C ARG A 246 -38.62 9.58 -41.81
N TRP A 247 -38.58 10.07 -43.04
CA TRP A 247 -37.44 9.86 -43.93
C TRP A 247 -36.22 10.66 -43.49
N THR A 248 -35.06 10.00 -43.49
CA THR A 248 -33.77 10.66 -43.29
C THR A 248 -33.02 10.82 -44.62
N LEU A 249 -33.17 9.85 -45.52
CA LEU A 249 -32.56 9.86 -46.85
C LEU A 249 -33.61 10.07 -47.95
N THR A 250 -33.20 10.74 -49.03
CA THR A 250 -34.02 10.97 -50.23
C THR A 250 -33.78 9.90 -51.28
N GLU A 251 -34.75 9.69 -52.17
CA GLU A 251 -34.61 8.81 -53.34
C GLU A 251 -33.33 9.14 -54.14
N GLY A 252 -32.63 8.10 -54.57
CA GLY A 252 -31.37 8.19 -55.31
C GLY A 252 -30.11 8.20 -54.44
N ALA A 253 -30.22 8.30 -53.11
CA ALA A 253 -29.07 8.29 -52.21
C ALA A 253 -28.30 6.95 -52.26
N THR A 254 -26.97 7.02 -52.22
CA THR A 254 -26.10 5.85 -52.08
C THR A 254 -26.11 5.37 -50.63
N LEU A 255 -26.32 4.08 -50.43
CA LEU A 255 -26.42 3.42 -49.14
C LEU A 255 -25.17 2.58 -48.87
N GLN A 256 -24.65 2.67 -47.65
CA GLN A 256 -23.71 1.71 -47.09
C GLN A 256 -24.42 0.81 -46.09
N ALA A 257 -23.90 -0.41 -45.88
CA ALA A 257 -24.40 -1.30 -44.85
C ALA A 257 -24.38 -0.60 -43.47
N GLY A 258 -25.50 -0.60 -42.76
CA GLY A 258 -25.72 0.11 -41.49
C GLY A 258 -26.22 1.56 -41.62
N SER A 259 -26.46 2.08 -42.82
CA SER A 259 -26.97 3.45 -43.02
C SER A 259 -28.41 3.61 -42.52
N LEU A 260 -28.70 4.71 -41.81
CA LEU A 260 -30.05 5.06 -41.37
C LEU A 260 -30.87 5.62 -42.55
N VAL A 261 -31.87 4.88 -42.98
CA VAL A 261 -32.75 5.24 -44.10
C VAL A 261 -33.88 6.15 -43.64
N ALA A 262 -34.54 5.75 -42.54
CA ALA A 262 -35.65 6.47 -41.95
C ALA A 262 -35.75 6.18 -40.44
N ARG A 263 -36.51 7.00 -39.72
CA ARG A 263 -36.91 6.75 -38.34
C ARG A 263 -38.36 6.28 -38.32
N LEU A 264 -38.71 5.43 -37.37
CA LEU A 264 -40.05 4.91 -37.18
C LEU A 264 -40.56 5.39 -35.81
N ASP A 265 -41.58 6.24 -35.80
CA ASP A 265 -42.31 6.56 -34.57
C ASP A 265 -43.24 5.37 -34.30
N LEU A 266 -42.87 4.52 -33.34
CA LEU A 266 -43.59 3.29 -33.02
C LEU A 266 -44.97 3.58 -32.44
N ASP A 267 -45.98 2.83 -32.89
CA ASP A 267 -47.32 2.89 -32.29
C ASP A 267 -47.31 2.36 -30.85
N ASP A 268 -46.55 1.29 -30.62
CA ASP A 268 -46.31 0.71 -29.32
C ASP A 268 -44.85 0.91 -28.91
N PRO A 269 -44.54 1.91 -28.05
CA PRO A 269 -43.18 2.14 -27.58
C PRO A 269 -42.64 0.97 -26.73
N SER A 270 -43.48 0.03 -26.28
CA SER A 270 -43.03 -1.19 -25.59
C SER A 270 -42.46 -2.26 -26.52
N ALA A 271 -42.63 -2.12 -27.84
CA ALA A 271 -42.02 -3.00 -28.84
C ALA A 271 -40.49 -2.87 -28.93
N VAL A 272 -39.90 -1.83 -28.32
CA VAL A 272 -38.46 -1.74 -28.10
C VAL A 272 -38.08 -2.76 -27.02
N ALA A 273 -37.83 -4.01 -27.45
CA ALA A 273 -37.39 -5.07 -26.57
C ALA A 273 -35.96 -4.78 -26.08
N ALA A 274 -35.85 -4.14 -24.92
CA ALA A 274 -34.59 -4.04 -24.21
C ALA A 274 -34.14 -5.46 -23.82
N PRO A 275 -32.88 -5.84 -24.10
CA PRO A 275 -32.37 -7.15 -23.72
C PRO A 275 -32.46 -7.33 -22.20
N VAL A 276 -32.75 -8.55 -21.76
CA VAL A 276 -32.79 -8.86 -20.32
C VAL A 276 -31.35 -8.86 -19.82
N GLU A 277 -31.04 -8.03 -18.82
CA GLU A 277 -29.71 -8.00 -18.23
C GLU A 277 -29.41 -9.32 -17.49
N PHE A 278 -28.21 -9.86 -17.72
CA PHE A 278 -27.77 -11.06 -17.03
C PHE A 278 -27.57 -10.81 -15.53
N ALA A 279 -28.34 -11.52 -14.71
CA ALA A 279 -28.31 -11.38 -13.25
C ALA A 279 -27.34 -12.33 -12.53
N GLY A 280 -26.67 -13.26 -13.23
CA GLY A 280 -25.73 -14.22 -12.63
C GLY A 280 -24.31 -13.68 -12.45
N ASP A 281 -23.35 -14.59 -12.30
CA ASP A 281 -21.91 -14.33 -12.26
C ASP A 281 -21.13 -15.51 -12.90
N PHE A 282 -19.80 -15.45 -12.94
CA PHE A 282 -18.97 -16.52 -13.50
C PHE A 282 -18.67 -17.66 -12.50
N SER A 283 -19.16 -17.59 -11.25
CA SER A 283 -18.79 -18.54 -10.20
C SER A 283 -19.44 -19.92 -10.33
N GLU A 284 -20.58 -19.99 -11.04
CA GLU A 284 -21.38 -21.20 -11.19
C GLU A 284 -20.85 -22.17 -12.26
N ILE A 285 -19.79 -21.80 -13.00
CA ILE A 285 -19.28 -22.58 -14.13
C ILE A 285 -17.79 -22.84 -13.96
N SER A 286 -17.45 -24.12 -13.81
CA SER A 286 -16.12 -24.58 -14.21
C SER A 286 -16.08 -24.52 -15.73
N PHE A 287 -15.16 -23.74 -16.32
CA PHE A 287 -14.93 -23.75 -17.78
C PHE A 287 -14.21 -25.04 -18.22
N GLY A 288 -14.38 -26.10 -17.43
CA GLY A 288 -13.85 -27.43 -17.63
C GLY A 288 -12.35 -27.52 -17.43
N GLY A 289 -11.70 -26.49 -16.86
CA GLY A 289 -10.43 -26.69 -16.19
C GLY A 289 -10.64 -27.59 -14.99
N GLU A 290 -10.59 -28.91 -15.18
CA GLU A 290 -9.85 -29.69 -14.18
C GLU A 290 -8.51 -28.98 -14.12
N ALA A 291 -8.20 -28.35 -12.97
CA ALA A 291 -6.86 -27.84 -12.69
C ALA A 291 -5.93 -28.91 -13.22
N VAL A 292 -5.22 -28.62 -14.33
CA VAL A 292 -4.50 -29.65 -15.09
C VAL A 292 -3.84 -30.50 -14.05
N ALA A 293 -4.33 -31.74 -13.90
CA ALA A 293 -3.78 -32.68 -12.95
C ALA A 293 -2.45 -33.15 -13.56
N THR A 294 -1.52 -32.22 -13.78
CA THR A 294 -0.12 -32.51 -13.59
C THR A 294 -0.07 -33.10 -12.20
N PHE A 295 0.15 -34.41 -12.13
CA PHE A 295 0.44 -35.18 -10.93
C PHE A 295 1.07 -34.30 -9.84
N GLY A 296 0.29 -33.86 -8.84
CA GLY A 296 0.75 -33.04 -7.71
C GLY A 296 0.53 -31.51 -7.81
N ALA A 297 0.80 -30.82 -6.71
CA ALA A 297 0.83 -29.36 -6.69
C ALA A 297 1.86 -28.82 -7.71
N PRO A 298 1.61 -27.68 -8.36
CA PRO A 298 2.59 -27.10 -9.28
C PRO A 298 3.92 -26.86 -8.54
N PRO A 299 5.07 -27.17 -9.18
CA PRO A 299 6.34 -27.07 -8.51
C PRO A 299 6.66 -25.61 -8.12
N PRO A 300 7.37 -25.39 -7.00
CA PRO A 300 7.50 -24.08 -6.34
C PRO A 300 8.08 -22.99 -7.26
N HIS A 301 9.05 -23.34 -8.10
CA HIS A 301 9.64 -22.39 -9.06
C HIS A 301 8.66 -21.82 -10.09
N ARG A 302 7.68 -22.63 -10.53
CA ARG A 302 6.64 -22.17 -11.47
C ARG A 302 5.66 -21.23 -10.79
N LEU A 303 5.33 -21.52 -9.53
CA LEU A 303 4.51 -20.63 -8.69
C LEU A 303 5.21 -19.28 -8.50
N MET A 304 6.49 -19.29 -8.09
CA MET A 304 7.28 -18.08 -7.92
C MET A 304 7.38 -17.25 -9.21
N ARG A 305 7.71 -17.89 -10.34
CA ARG A 305 7.81 -17.21 -11.65
C ARG A 305 6.47 -16.59 -12.07
N LYS A 306 5.36 -17.30 -11.87
CA LYS A 306 4.01 -16.80 -12.17
C LYS A 306 3.63 -15.62 -11.27
N ALA A 307 3.94 -15.71 -9.98
CA ALA A 307 3.70 -14.65 -9.02
C ALA A 307 4.50 -13.39 -9.35
N ILE A 308 5.82 -13.51 -9.56
CA ILE A 308 6.68 -12.39 -9.94
C ILE A 308 6.21 -11.77 -11.25
N GLY A 309 5.92 -12.57 -12.27
CA GLY A 309 5.42 -12.06 -13.56
C GLY A 309 4.12 -11.26 -13.42
N ARG A 310 3.20 -11.67 -12.53
CA ARG A 310 1.98 -10.90 -12.22
C ARG A 310 2.29 -9.57 -11.52
N LEU A 311 3.22 -9.57 -10.57
CA LEU A 311 3.64 -8.34 -9.89
C LEU A 311 4.35 -7.38 -10.87
N GLU A 312 5.16 -7.91 -11.79
CA GLU A 312 5.78 -7.14 -12.87
C GLU A 312 4.74 -6.54 -13.82
N GLN A 313 3.68 -7.28 -14.17
CA GLN A 313 2.58 -6.76 -14.98
C GLN A 313 1.90 -5.54 -14.32
N VAL A 314 1.69 -5.57 -13.00
CA VAL A 314 1.19 -4.41 -12.25
C VAL A 314 2.17 -3.22 -12.36
N LEU A 315 3.48 -3.47 -12.25
CA LEU A 315 4.50 -2.44 -12.40
C LEU A 315 4.59 -1.87 -13.82
N GLN A 316 4.31 -2.68 -14.85
CA GLN A 316 4.21 -2.27 -16.25
C GLN A 316 2.91 -1.51 -16.57
N GLY A 317 2.03 -1.34 -15.58
CA GLY A 317 0.80 -0.55 -15.67
C GLY A 317 -0.43 -1.30 -16.18
N PHE A 318 -0.35 -2.63 -16.26
CA PHE A 318 -1.51 -3.47 -16.55
C PHE A 318 -2.45 -3.54 -15.34
N SER A 319 -3.74 -3.83 -15.60
CA SER A 319 -4.72 -3.96 -14.54
C SER A 319 -4.93 -5.41 -14.14
N VAL A 320 -4.56 -5.73 -12.91
CA VAL A 320 -4.74 -7.06 -12.31
C VAL A 320 -5.85 -6.95 -11.25
N PRO A 321 -6.89 -7.81 -11.32
CA PRO A 321 -7.92 -7.88 -10.29
C PRO A 321 -7.35 -8.09 -8.88
N ALA A 322 -7.99 -7.49 -7.86
CA ALA A 322 -7.50 -7.51 -6.48
C ALA A 322 -7.30 -8.93 -5.91
N ALA A 323 -8.22 -9.86 -6.22
CA ALA A 323 -8.11 -11.25 -5.78
C ALA A 323 -6.86 -11.95 -6.34
N LEU A 324 -6.54 -11.70 -7.62
CA LEU A 324 -5.36 -12.28 -8.27
C LEU A 324 -4.06 -11.63 -7.80
N TYR A 325 -4.11 -10.34 -7.46
CA TYR A 325 -3.00 -9.62 -6.86
C TYR A 325 -2.65 -10.20 -5.48
N GLN A 326 -3.64 -10.41 -4.60
CA GLN A 326 -3.42 -11.04 -3.30
C GLN A 326 -2.94 -12.49 -3.45
N GLY A 327 -3.59 -13.27 -4.32
CA GLY A 327 -3.15 -14.62 -4.62
C GLY A 327 -1.71 -14.70 -5.15
N ALA A 328 -1.23 -13.69 -5.90
CA ALA A 328 0.16 -13.64 -6.33
C ALA A 328 1.15 -13.41 -5.17
N LEU A 329 0.79 -12.61 -4.16
CA LEU A 329 1.61 -12.44 -2.96
C LEU A 329 1.62 -13.73 -2.11
N ASP A 330 0.49 -14.42 -2.02
CA ASP A 330 0.37 -15.70 -1.30
C ASP A 330 1.13 -16.83 -2.02
N ASP A 331 1.03 -16.91 -3.36
CA ASP A 331 1.78 -17.85 -4.18
C ASP A 331 3.29 -17.61 -4.04
N LEU A 332 3.74 -16.34 -4.02
CA LEU A 332 5.13 -15.98 -3.79
C LEU A 332 5.60 -16.41 -2.39
N ALA A 333 4.80 -16.12 -1.37
CA ALA A 333 5.05 -16.52 0.01
C ALA A 333 5.17 -18.05 0.14
N SER A 334 4.23 -18.80 -0.44
CA SER A 334 4.26 -20.26 -0.44
C SER A 334 5.49 -20.81 -1.16
N ALA A 335 5.87 -20.23 -2.30
CA ALA A 335 7.03 -20.69 -3.07
C ALA A 335 8.36 -20.44 -2.33
N ILE A 336 8.52 -19.29 -1.66
CA ILE A 336 9.71 -18.97 -0.86
C ILE A 336 9.83 -19.88 0.38
N SER A 337 8.70 -20.38 0.89
CA SER A 337 8.69 -21.29 2.04
C SER A 337 9.11 -22.71 1.70
N ASP A 338 9.06 -23.09 0.42
CA ASP A 338 9.35 -24.44 -0.02
C ASP A 338 10.88 -24.65 -0.16
N PRO A 339 11.50 -25.53 0.64
CA PRO A 339 12.94 -25.78 0.57
C PRO A 339 13.38 -26.43 -0.75
N LEU A 340 12.46 -27.00 -1.54
CA LEU A 340 12.76 -27.61 -2.84
C LEU A 340 12.83 -26.60 -3.99
N LEU A 341 12.45 -25.33 -3.75
CA LEU A 341 12.54 -24.24 -4.73
C LEU A 341 13.87 -24.19 -5.50
N PRO A 342 15.06 -24.12 -4.86
CA PRO A 342 16.34 -24.04 -5.56
C PRO A 342 16.62 -25.27 -6.44
N VAL A 343 16.25 -26.46 -5.97
CA VAL A 343 16.48 -27.68 -6.76
C VAL A 343 15.58 -27.71 -7.99
N CYS A 344 14.31 -27.32 -7.85
CA CYS A 344 13.42 -27.32 -8.99
C CYS A 344 13.85 -26.32 -10.07
N GLU A 345 14.33 -25.13 -9.69
CA GLU A 345 14.92 -24.17 -10.66
C GLU A 345 16.20 -24.74 -11.30
N PHE A 346 17.06 -25.34 -10.49
CA PHE A 346 18.32 -25.93 -10.97
C PHE A 346 18.09 -27.09 -11.93
N GLU A 347 17.16 -28.00 -11.63
CA GLU A 347 16.82 -29.12 -12.50
C GLU A 347 16.15 -28.70 -13.80
N GLU A 348 15.29 -27.68 -13.79
CA GLU A 348 14.72 -27.13 -15.03
C GLU A 348 15.83 -26.58 -15.94
N ALA A 349 16.78 -25.83 -15.37
CA ALA A 349 17.94 -25.31 -16.09
C ALA A 349 18.88 -26.43 -16.58
N LEU A 350 19.13 -27.45 -15.76
CA LEU A 350 19.99 -28.60 -16.10
C LEU A 350 19.34 -29.48 -17.17
N SER A 351 18.03 -29.71 -17.10
CA SER A 351 17.28 -30.51 -18.06
C SER A 351 17.33 -29.91 -19.47
N ALA A 352 17.24 -28.59 -19.60
CA ALA A 352 17.39 -27.89 -20.88
C ALA A 352 18.79 -28.03 -21.51
N LEU A 353 19.80 -28.39 -20.70
CA LEU A 353 21.19 -28.58 -21.11
C LEU A 353 21.58 -30.05 -21.28
N ALA A 354 20.63 -30.98 -21.16
CA ALA A 354 20.87 -32.40 -21.38
C ALA A 354 21.43 -32.65 -22.80
N GLY A 355 22.58 -33.33 -22.87
CA GLY A 355 23.29 -33.62 -24.13
C GLY A 355 24.12 -32.46 -24.71
N ARG A 356 24.10 -31.26 -24.11
CA ARG A 356 24.95 -30.12 -24.50
C ARG A 356 26.15 -29.92 -23.56
N LEU A 357 26.10 -30.50 -22.37
CA LEU A 357 27.19 -30.53 -21.40
C LEU A 357 27.97 -31.84 -21.51
N ASP A 358 29.21 -31.82 -21.03
CA ASP A 358 29.98 -33.05 -20.86
C ASP A 358 29.29 -33.99 -19.87
N GLY A 359 29.24 -35.29 -20.20
CA GLY A 359 28.50 -36.28 -19.43
C GLY A 359 29.01 -36.43 -17.99
N VAL A 360 30.31 -36.26 -17.75
CA VAL A 360 30.88 -36.38 -16.40
C VAL A 360 30.45 -35.19 -15.54
N LEU A 361 30.48 -33.98 -16.10
CA LEU A 361 29.99 -32.79 -15.40
C LEU A 361 28.48 -32.88 -15.14
N TYR A 362 27.70 -33.31 -16.14
CA TYR A 362 26.25 -33.45 -16.03
C TYR A 362 25.85 -34.38 -14.89
N HIS A 363 26.45 -35.57 -14.80
CA HIS A 363 26.17 -36.51 -13.72
C HIS A 363 26.54 -35.96 -12.35
N LYS A 364 27.71 -35.32 -12.20
CA LYS A 364 28.09 -34.68 -10.92
C LYS A 364 27.09 -33.61 -10.47
N LEU A 365 26.61 -32.80 -11.41
CA LEU A 365 25.60 -31.77 -11.12
C LEU A 365 24.25 -32.39 -10.75
N GLN A 366 23.88 -33.47 -11.43
CA GLN A 366 22.66 -34.23 -11.12
C GLN A 366 22.73 -34.89 -9.74
N ASP A 367 23.88 -35.48 -9.37
CA ASP A 367 24.10 -36.11 -8.07
C ASP A 367 23.90 -35.09 -6.93
N VAL A 368 24.43 -33.87 -7.06
CA VAL A 368 24.23 -32.81 -6.06
C VAL A 368 22.75 -32.45 -5.87
N ALA A 369 21.95 -32.44 -6.94
CA ALA A 369 20.52 -32.17 -6.87
C ALA A 369 19.74 -33.32 -6.19
N VAL A 370 20.11 -34.56 -6.48
CA VAL A 370 19.51 -35.77 -5.89
C VAL A 370 19.86 -35.88 -4.41
N ASP A 371 21.14 -35.71 -4.06
CA ASP A 371 21.63 -35.77 -2.68
C ASP A 371 20.91 -34.75 -1.78
N TYR A 372 20.69 -33.53 -2.29
CA TYR A 372 19.94 -32.51 -1.56
C TYR A 372 18.47 -32.88 -1.37
N LYS A 373 17.81 -33.41 -2.41
CA LYS A 373 16.42 -33.88 -2.32
C LYS A 373 16.29 -35.00 -1.31
N ASP A 374 17.17 -35.98 -1.36
CA ASP A 374 17.15 -37.14 -0.46
C ASP A 374 17.38 -36.71 0.99
N ALA A 375 18.31 -35.76 1.24
CA ALA A 375 18.52 -35.19 2.56
C ALA A 375 17.26 -34.49 3.11
N ARG A 376 16.57 -33.70 2.27
CA ARG A 376 15.34 -32.99 2.65
C ARG A 376 14.12 -33.90 2.82
N MET A 377 14.04 -34.99 2.05
CA MET A 377 13.00 -36.01 2.20
C MET A 377 13.23 -36.88 3.45
N ALA A 378 14.48 -37.05 3.88
CA ALA A 378 14.83 -37.80 5.07
C ALA A 378 14.52 -37.03 6.38
N ASP A 379 14.75 -35.72 6.41
CA ASP A 379 14.40 -34.85 7.55
C ASP A 379 13.85 -33.50 7.07
N ALA A 380 12.53 -33.31 7.26
CA ALA A 380 11.84 -32.08 6.87
C ALA A 380 12.28 -30.86 7.70
N ASN A 381 12.90 -31.06 8.87
CA ASN A 381 13.43 -29.99 9.72
C ASN A 381 14.93 -29.73 9.49
N ASP A 382 15.57 -30.42 8.55
CA ASP A 382 16.97 -30.17 8.24
C ASP A 382 17.13 -28.73 7.71
N ALA A 383 18.08 -27.98 8.27
CA ALA A 383 18.36 -26.59 7.91
C ALA A 383 19.42 -26.48 6.81
N THR A 384 19.83 -27.59 6.20
CA THR A 384 20.84 -27.63 5.13
C THR A 384 20.44 -26.77 3.92
N GLU A 385 21.20 -25.71 3.67
CA GLU A 385 21.00 -24.85 2.50
C GLU A 385 21.44 -25.57 1.21
N PHE A 386 20.83 -25.19 0.08
CA PHE A 386 21.23 -25.73 -1.22
C PHE A 386 22.70 -25.38 -1.52
N PRO A 387 23.55 -26.35 -1.93
CA PRO A 387 24.99 -26.15 -2.08
C PRO A 387 25.36 -25.37 -3.36
N ALA A 388 24.84 -24.15 -3.50
CA ALA A 388 25.02 -23.29 -4.66
C ALA A 388 26.50 -22.93 -4.93
N GLN A 389 27.28 -22.70 -3.87
CA GLN A 389 28.71 -22.41 -3.99
C GLN A 389 29.51 -23.59 -4.54
N GLN A 390 29.16 -24.82 -4.15
CA GLN A 390 29.77 -26.03 -4.68
C GLN A 390 29.46 -26.19 -6.16
N VAL A 391 28.22 -25.90 -6.58
CA VAL A 391 27.82 -25.89 -7.99
C VAL A 391 28.64 -24.87 -8.79
N LEU A 392 28.76 -23.63 -8.31
CA LEU A 392 29.58 -22.60 -8.97
C LEU A 392 31.05 -23.04 -9.09
N GLN A 393 31.61 -23.60 -8.02
CA GLN A 393 32.98 -24.10 -8.03
C GLN A 393 33.18 -25.18 -9.09
N MET A 394 32.29 -26.17 -9.17
CA MET A 394 32.37 -27.22 -10.19
C MET A 394 32.30 -26.67 -11.62
N LEU A 395 31.44 -25.67 -11.87
CA LEU A 395 31.33 -25.02 -13.18
C LEU A 395 32.58 -24.22 -13.53
N HIS A 396 33.16 -23.48 -12.56
CA HIS A 396 34.41 -22.75 -12.76
C HIS A 396 35.60 -23.69 -12.97
N GLU A 397 35.71 -24.77 -12.20
CA GLU A 397 36.75 -25.78 -12.36
C GLU A 397 36.69 -26.41 -13.75
N TYR A 398 35.51 -26.82 -14.21
CA TYR A 398 35.35 -27.34 -15.56
C TYR A 398 35.70 -26.31 -16.63
N ARG A 399 35.27 -25.06 -16.47
CA ARG A 399 35.65 -23.97 -17.39
C ARG A 399 37.16 -23.79 -17.49
N GLU A 400 37.90 -23.93 -16.39
CA GLU A 400 39.35 -23.80 -16.41
C GLU A 400 40.07 -24.97 -17.10
N THR A 401 39.46 -26.17 -17.13
CA THR A 401 39.98 -27.32 -17.90
C THR A 401 39.87 -27.15 -19.42
N LEU A 402 38.99 -26.27 -19.89
CA LEU A 402 38.80 -25.98 -21.31
C LEU A 402 39.89 -25.04 -21.86
N GLN A 403 40.19 -25.19 -23.16
CA GLN A 403 41.10 -24.29 -23.86
C GLN A 403 40.56 -22.85 -23.85
N ALA A 404 41.46 -21.86 -23.87
CA ALA A 404 41.09 -20.45 -23.76
C ALA A 404 40.06 -19.98 -24.81
N GLY A 405 40.06 -20.58 -26.00
CA GLY A 405 39.09 -20.28 -27.07
C GLY A 405 37.67 -20.81 -26.81
N ASP A 406 37.53 -21.91 -26.05
CA ASP A 406 36.25 -22.61 -25.84
C ASP A 406 35.53 -22.14 -24.57
N ARG A 407 36.26 -21.50 -23.64
CA ARG A 407 35.73 -20.92 -22.39
C ARG A 407 34.50 -20.01 -22.58
N PRO A 408 34.49 -19.03 -23.52
CA PRO A 408 33.32 -18.17 -23.69
C PRO A 408 32.11 -18.93 -24.27
N ALA A 409 32.34 -19.94 -25.12
CA ALA A 409 31.26 -20.76 -25.67
C ALA A 409 30.61 -21.66 -24.60
N PHE A 410 31.41 -22.22 -23.71
CA PHE A 410 30.92 -22.95 -22.53
C PHE A 410 30.13 -22.02 -21.59
N GLN A 411 30.69 -20.85 -21.25
CA GLN A 411 30.02 -19.87 -20.39
C GLN A 411 28.65 -19.49 -20.96
N ALA A 412 28.56 -19.19 -22.27
CA ALA A 412 27.30 -18.86 -22.91
C ALA A 412 26.28 -20.02 -22.90
N THR A 413 26.76 -21.27 -22.98
CA THR A 413 25.89 -22.46 -22.94
C THR A 413 25.39 -22.76 -21.53
N ALA A 414 26.25 -22.62 -20.52
CA ALA A 414 25.95 -22.91 -19.12
C ALA A 414 25.46 -21.68 -18.32
N GLN A 415 25.21 -20.53 -18.97
CA GLN A 415 24.89 -19.27 -18.29
C GLN A 415 23.66 -19.40 -17.39
N SER A 416 22.62 -20.13 -17.81
CA SER A 416 21.43 -20.37 -16.99
C SER A 416 21.74 -21.10 -15.68
N LEU A 417 22.75 -21.98 -15.65
CA LEU A 417 23.18 -22.67 -14.42
C LEU A 417 24.01 -21.75 -13.52
N PHE A 418 24.87 -20.91 -14.11
CA PHE A 418 25.59 -19.88 -13.36
C PHE A 418 24.60 -18.91 -12.71
N ASP A 419 23.62 -18.41 -13.47
CA ASP A 419 22.63 -17.45 -12.97
C ASP A 419 21.83 -18.03 -11.78
N VAL A 420 21.34 -19.28 -11.90
CA VAL A 420 20.62 -19.94 -10.79
C VAL A 420 21.53 -20.11 -9.58
N ALA A 421 22.76 -20.61 -9.76
CA ALA A 421 23.66 -20.84 -8.63
C ALA A 421 24.15 -19.53 -7.98
N GLU A 422 24.32 -18.44 -8.74
CA GLU A 422 24.62 -17.11 -8.20
C GLU A 422 23.43 -16.54 -7.41
N GLN A 423 22.20 -16.71 -7.90
CA GLN A 423 21.00 -16.22 -7.23
C GLN A 423 20.74 -16.92 -5.89
N TYR A 424 21.12 -18.20 -5.74
CA TYR A 424 21.02 -18.95 -4.50
C TYR A 424 22.31 -18.94 -3.65
N ALA A 425 23.32 -18.13 -3.99
CA ALA A 425 24.57 -18.06 -3.23
C ALA A 425 24.39 -17.59 -1.77
N SER A 426 23.29 -16.88 -1.49
CA SER A 426 22.87 -16.44 -0.14
C SER A 426 21.58 -17.14 0.32
N GLY A 427 21.34 -18.35 -0.19
CA GLY A 427 20.18 -19.17 0.14
C GLY A 427 18.87 -18.66 -0.48
N ILE A 428 17.76 -19.27 -0.03
CA ILE A 428 16.41 -18.96 -0.53
C ILE A 428 16.00 -17.53 -0.17
N ALA A 429 16.38 -17.06 1.02
CA ALA A 429 16.12 -15.69 1.46
C ALA A 429 16.80 -14.66 0.56
N GLY A 430 18.06 -14.93 0.15
CA GLY A 430 18.79 -14.10 -0.81
C GLY A 430 18.11 -14.01 -2.17
N ARG A 431 17.69 -15.16 -2.74
CA ARG A 431 16.92 -15.21 -3.99
C ARG A 431 15.64 -14.40 -3.91
N ALA A 432 14.87 -14.56 -2.83
CA ALA A 432 13.64 -13.84 -2.59
C ALA A 432 13.88 -12.32 -2.54
N VAL A 433 14.88 -11.88 -1.76
CA VAL A 433 15.24 -10.47 -1.66
C VAL A 433 15.70 -9.90 -3.00
N SER A 434 16.49 -10.64 -3.80
CA SER A 434 16.87 -10.20 -5.16
C SER A 434 15.64 -9.95 -6.03
N GLY A 435 14.66 -10.86 -6.00
CA GLY A 435 13.40 -10.69 -6.75
C GLY A 435 12.61 -9.45 -6.30
N LEU A 436 12.53 -9.18 -4.99
CA LEU A 436 11.88 -7.97 -4.48
C LEU A 436 12.63 -6.69 -4.91
N LEU A 437 13.97 -6.72 -4.89
CA LEU A 437 14.80 -5.60 -5.35
C LEU A 437 14.65 -5.37 -6.86
N GLU A 438 14.55 -6.43 -7.67
CA GLU A 438 14.30 -6.36 -9.11
C GLU A 438 12.94 -5.69 -9.41
N LEU A 439 11.89 -6.05 -8.67
CA LEU A 439 10.59 -5.37 -8.76
C LEU A 439 10.70 -3.86 -8.43
N MET A 440 11.38 -3.51 -7.35
CA MET A 440 11.57 -2.10 -6.97
C MET A 440 12.46 -1.33 -7.98
N ARG A 441 13.45 -1.99 -8.58
CA ARG A 441 14.28 -1.43 -9.66
C ARG A 441 13.46 -1.18 -10.92
N SER A 442 12.59 -2.11 -11.30
CA SER A 442 11.68 -1.97 -12.44
C SER A 442 10.76 -0.76 -12.26
N TYR A 443 10.21 -0.57 -11.06
CA TYR A 443 9.45 0.63 -10.72
C TYR A 443 10.29 1.91 -10.90
N LEU A 444 11.50 1.96 -10.32
CA LEU A 444 12.38 3.12 -10.39
C LEU A 444 12.87 3.44 -11.81
N ALA A 445 13.12 2.43 -12.65
CA ALA A 445 13.58 2.62 -14.02
C ALA A 445 12.60 3.48 -14.84
N VAL A 446 11.30 3.33 -14.61
CA VAL A 446 10.25 4.13 -15.26
C VAL A 446 10.08 5.48 -14.54
N GLU A 447 9.89 5.46 -13.22
CA GLU A 447 9.45 6.66 -12.50
C GLU A 447 10.54 7.74 -12.40
N ARG A 448 11.82 7.38 -12.46
CA ARG A 448 12.92 8.38 -12.55
C ARG A 448 12.79 9.29 -13.77
N LEU A 449 12.32 8.75 -14.89
CA LEU A 449 12.15 9.51 -16.13
C LEU A 449 10.91 10.41 -16.08
N CYS A 450 9.90 10.00 -15.32
CA CYS A 450 8.58 10.64 -15.31
C CYS A 450 8.39 11.62 -14.14
N CYS A 451 9.12 11.46 -13.05
CA CYS A 451 8.91 12.23 -11.83
C CYS A 451 9.11 13.75 -12.05
N GLY A 452 8.10 14.54 -11.68
CA GLY A 452 8.12 16.00 -11.84
C GLY A 452 8.00 16.52 -13.28
N VAL A 453 7.79 15.65 -14.27
CA VAL A 453 7.69 16.03 -15.69
C VAL A 453 6.24 15.96 -16.17
N PRO A 454 5.67 17.03 -16.73
CA PRO A 454 4.34 16.98 -17.36
C PRO A 454 4.29 16.03 -18.56
N TYR A 455 3.17 15.35 -18.76
CA TYR A 455 3.00 14.33 -19.81
C TYR A 455 3.39 14.77 -21.24
N PRO A 456 3.03 15.98 -21.74
CA PRO A 456 3.47 16.41 -23.08
C PRO A 456 4.99 16.56 -23.19
N THR A 457 5.64 17.07 -22.15
CA THR A 457 7.10 17.19 -22.10
C THR A 457 7.76 15.83 -22.01
N LEU A 458 7.18 14.91 -21.22
CA LEU A 458 7.65 13.52 -21.13
C LEU A 458 7.64 12.84 -22.50
N LEU A 459 6.55 12.95 -23.26
CA LEU A 459 6.47 12.37 -24.62
C LEU A 459 7.55 12.91 -25.55
N GLN A 460 7.88 14.20 -25.46
CA GLN A 460 8.97 14.78 -26.27
C GLN A 460 10.33 14.18 -25.88
N VAL A 461 10.64 14.13 -24.59
CA VAL A 461 11.89 13.56 -24.08
C VAL A 461 12.02 12.08 -24.47
N LEU A 462 10.95 11.29 -24.32
CA LEU A 462 10.94 9.88 -24.68
C LEU A 462 11.12 9.66 -26.18
N ARG A 463 10.55 10.53 -27.02
CA ARG A 463 10.76 10.47 -28.48
C ARG A 463 12.19 10.79 -28.89
N GLU A 464 12.85 11.72 -28.21
CA GLU A 464 14.26 12.05 -28.45
C GLU A 464 15.19 10.91 -27.99
N GLN A 465 14.88 10.27 -26.86
CA GLN A 465 15.69 9.19 -26.27
C GLN A 465 15.48 7.82 -26.94
N HIS A 466 14.27 7.53 -27.42
CA HIS A 466 13.87 6.23 -27.98
C HIS A 466 13.38 6.36 -29.42
N ALA A 467 14.13 7.09 -30.25
CA ALA A 467 13.84 7.20 -31.67
C ALA A 467 13.81 5.81 -32.36
N GLY A 468 12.69 5.50 -33.03
CA GLY A 468 12.48 4.23 -33.73
C GLY A 468 12.00 3.07 -32.86
N SER A 469 11.56 3.30 -31.62
CA SER A 469 10.95 2.29 -30.77
C SER A 469 9.68 2.82 -30.09
N GLU A 470 8.55 2.83 -30.80
CA GLU A 470 7.27 3.31 -30.26
C GLU A 470 6.77 2.43 -29.11
N GLU A 471 7.04 1.13 -29.17
CA GLU A 471 6.64 0.15 -28.15
C GLU A 471 7.20 0.50 -26.76
N LYS A 472 8.48 0.90 -26.68
CA LYS A 472 9.10 1.31 -25.41
C LYS A 472 8.48 2.59 -24.85
N ILE A 473 8.15 3.54 -25.74
CA ILE A 473 7.49 4.79 -25.34
C ILE A 473 6.10 4.50 -24.79
N LEU A 474 5.35 3.63 -25.47
CA LEU A 474 4.03 3.16 -25.01
C LEU A 474 4.14 2.48 -23.64
N ASP A 475 5.09 1.57 -23.45
CA ASP A 475 5.27 0.83 -22.20
C ASP A 475 5.58 1.76 -21.00
N ILE A 476 6.48 2.72 -21.20
CA ILE A 476 6.82 3.73 -20.18
C ILE A 476 5.60 4.59 -19.84
N CYS A 477 4.88 5.07 -20.86
CA CYS A 477 3.70 5.92 -20.66
C CYS A 477 2.56 5.17 -19.97
N ARG A 478 2.30 3.92 -20.37
CA ARG A 478 1.30 3.03 -19.75
C ARG A 478 1.65 2.76 -18.29
N SER A 479 2.91 2.44 -18.01
CA SER A 479 3.40 2.20 -16.65
C SER A 479 3.23 3.45 -15.77
N HIS A 480 3.61 4.64 -16.26
CA HIS A 480 3.46 5.89 -15.50
C HIS A 480 1.98 6.28 -15.28
N ARG A 481 1.11 6.04 -16.27
CA ARG A 481 -0.35 6.27 -16.12
C ARG A 481 -0.94 5.52 -14.92
N ALA A 482 -0.41 4.35 -14.61
CA ALA A 482 -0.85 3.50 -13.52
C ALA A 482 -0.12 3.73 -12.18
N VAL A 483 0.60 4.85 -12.00
CA VAL A 483 1.43 5.12 -10.81
C VAL A 483 0.69 4.92 -9.48
N ALA A 484 -0.60 5.28 -9.40
CA ALA A 484 -1.41 5.10 -8.20
C ALA A 484 -1.51 3.62 -7.79
N LYS A 485 -1.75 2.72 -8.74
CA LYS A 485 -1.81 1.27 -8.50
C LYS A 485 -0.44 0.70 -8.17
N LYS A 486 0.61 1.15 -8.88
CA LYS A 486 2.00 0.75 -8.62
C LYS A 486 2.45 1.12 -7.21
N ASN A 487 2.05 2.29 -6.72
CA ASN A 487 2.40 2.77 -5.39
C ASN A 487 1.80 1.89 -4.28
N VAL A 488 0.64 1.26 -4.51
CA VAL A 488 0.08 0.28 -3.57
C VAL A 488 1.00 -0.93 -3.44
N LEU A 489 1.49 -1.47 -4.56
CA LEU A 489 2.44 -2.58 -4.55
C LEU A 489 3.78 -2.21 -3.90
N VAL A 490 4.39 -1.10 -4.31
CA VAL A 490 5.67 -0.66 -3.73
C VAL A 490 5.52 -0.39 -2.24
N ARG A 491 4.39 0.18 -1.80
CA ARG A 491 4.10 0.36 -0.38
C ARG A 491 4.01 -0.98 0.35
N ALA A 492 3.30 -1.98 -0.19
CA ALA A 492 3.24 -3.30 0.43
C ALA A 492 4.65 -3.93 0.58
N LEU A 493 5.52 -3.76 -0.42
CA LEU A 493 6.92 -4.19 -0.35
C LEU A 493 7.70 -3.45 0.74
N LEU A 494 7.53 -2.14 0.87
CA LEU A 494 8.15 -1.33 1.93
C LEU A 494 7.61 -1.70 3.31
N ASP A 495 6.33 -2.06 3.42
CA ASP A 495 5.70 -2.50 4.66
C ASP A 495 6.31 -3.84 5.10
N PHE A 496 6.53 -4.81 4.20
CA PHE A 496 7.27 -6.05 4.50
C PHE A 496 8.69 -5.80 5.01
N ILE A 497 9.41 -4.84 4.40
CA ILE A 497 10.74 -4.44 4.88
C ILE A 497 10.63 -3.83 6.28
N SER A 498 9.65 -2.96 6.51
CA SER A 498 9.45 -2.31 7.80
C SER A 498 9.15 -3.31 8.92
N GLU A 499 8.29 -4.29 8.68
CA GLU A 499 7.96 -5.32 9.65
C GLU A 499 9.16 -6.21 9.97
N ALA A 500 9.95 -6.58 8.94
CA ALA A 500 11.20 -7.32 9.13
C ALA A 500 12.22 -6.53 9.96
N THR A 501 12.33 -5.21 9.76
CA THR A 501 13.24 -4.36 10.55
C THR A 501 12.86 -4.35 12.03
N VAL A 502 11.56 -4.19 12.34
CA VAL A 502 11.05 -4.14 13.71
C VAL A 502 11.29 -5.48 14.41
N ALA A 503 10.99 -6.59 13.73
CA ALA A 503 11.21 -7.94 14.27
C ALA A 503 12.71 -8.26 14.51
N THR A 504 13.62 -7.61 13.77
CA THR A 504 15.07 -7.74 13.97
C THR A 504 15.54 -6.92 15.17
N MET A 505 15.01 -5.71 15.33
CA MET A 505 15.30 -4.85 16.48
C MET A 505 14.82 -5.46 17.81
N GLN A 506 13.66 -6.13 17.81
CA GLN A 506 13.09 -6.79 19.00
C GLN A 506 13.93 -7.97 19.52
N ARG A 507 14.65 -8.69 18.66
CA ARG A 507 15.47 -9.86 19.06
C ARG A 507 16.77 -9.47 19.77
N ARG A 508 17.25 -8.23 19.56
CA ARG A 508 18.49 -7.77 20.20
C ARG A 508 18.27 -7.45 21.68
N SER A 509 17.12 -6.88 22.04
CA SER A 509 16.76 -6.43 23.41
C SER A 509 16.54 -7.51 24.48
N SER A 510 16.64 -8.80 24.15
CA SER A 510 16.52 -9.90 25.13
C SER A 510 17.90 -10.54 25.34
N GLU A 511 18.42 -10.50 26.57
CA GLU A 511 19.65 -11.21 26.97
C GLU A 511 19.64 -12.71 26.61
N PRO A 512 20.80 -13.34 26.39
CA PRO A 512 20.90 -14.73 25.91
C PRO A 512 20.78 -15.81 27.00
N ASP A 513 20.38 -15.50 28.23
CA ASP A 513 20.38 -16.45 29.35
C ASP A 513 18.97 -16.78 29.85
N VAL A 514 18.19 -17.58 29.13
CA VAL A 514 17.35 -18.66 29.70
C VAL A 514 17.06 -19.70 28.60
N THR A 515 17.40 -20.96 28.85
CA THR A 515 16.96 -22.13 28.08
C THR A 515 15.46 -22.38 28.24
N VAL A 516 14.63 -21.51 27.68
CA VAL A 516 13.24 -21.86 27.36
C VAL A 516 13.10 -21.75 25.86
N ALA A 517 12.86 -22.90 25.22
CA ALA A 517 12.35 -22.98 23.86
C ALA A 517 10.91 -22.42 23.85
N GLU A 518 10.75 -21.12 24.05
CA GLU A 518 9.51 -20.43 23.77
C GLU A 518 9.49 -20.14 22.27
N ALA A 519 8.54 -20.78 21.60
CA ALA A 519 8.30 -20.69 20.17
C ALA A 519 8.35 -19.23 19.72
N ALA A 520 9.30 -18.93 18.83
CA ALA A 520 9.20 -17.75 18.00
C ALA A 520 7.79 -17.76 17.42
N THR A 521 6.94 -16.77 17.74
CA THR A 521 5.76 -16.53 16.91
C THR A 521 6.33 -16.19 15.53
N PRO A 522 6.23 -17.08 14.54
CA PRO A 522 6.72 -16.77 13.22
C PRO A 522 5.92 -15.54 12.76
N SER A 523 6.58 -14.54 12.17
CA SER A 523 5.84 -13.65 11.29
C SER A 523 5.09 -14.55 10.31
N ALA A 524 3.76 -14.50 10.31
CA ALA A 524 2.95 -15.44 9.54
C ALA A 524 3.29 -15.42 8.03
N ASN A 525 3.91 -14.33 7.56
CA ASN A 525 4.34 -14.19 6.18
C ASN A 525 5.83 -14.58 5.98
N PRO A 526 6.12 -15.60 5.17
CA PRO A 526 7.48 -16.05 4.86
C PRO A 526 8.32 -15.01 4.10
N ILE A 527 7.71 -14.06 3.39
CA ILE A 527 8.43 -12.95 2.74
C ILE A 527 9.16 -12.11 3.79
N ILE A 528 8.50 -11.82 4.93
CA ILE A 528 9.10 -11.06 6.04
C ILE A 528 10.27 -11.83 6.64
N SER A 529 10.14 -13.15 6.76
CA SER A 529 11.20 -14.03 7.27
C SER A 529 12.43 -14.02 6.35
N ALA A 530 12.23 -14.02 5.03
CA ALA A 530 13.30 -13.92 4.04
C ALA A 530 14.00 -12.56 4.11
N VAL A 531 13.25 -11.45 4.21
CA VAL A 531 13.83 -10.11 4.35
C VAL A 531 14.60 -9.98 5.67
N LYS A 532 14.11 -10.58 6.76
CA LYS A 532 14.78 -10.60 8.07
C LYS A 532 16.15 -11.30 8.04
N ALA A 533 16.34 -12.26 7.15
CA ALA A 533 17.60 -13.00 7.03
C ALA A 533 18.71 -12.18 6.34
N VAL A 534 18.39 -11.05 5.70
CA VAL A 534 19.33 -10.21 4.94
C VAL A 534 19.56 -8.87 5.65
N SER A 535 20.76 -8.30 5.53
CA SER A 535 21.05 -6.96 6.08
C SER A 535 20.22 -5.88 5.39
N LEU A 536 19.79 -4.89 6.18
CA LEU A 536 19.12 -3.69 5.68
C LEU A 536 20.00 -2.84 4.77
N ASP A 537 21.32 -2.96 4.88
CA ASP A 537 22.29 -2.26 4.02
C ASP A 537 22.03 -2.56 2.53
N THR A 538 21.55 -3.77 2.21
CA THR A 538 21.21 -4.19 0.84
C THR A 538 20.10 -3.31 0.24
N PHE A 539 19.20 -2.79 1.06
CA PHE A 539 18.07 -1.96 0.64
C PHE A 539 18.38 -0.46 0.67
N VAL A 540 19.48 0.00 1.28
CA VAL A 540 19.79 1.44 1.40
C VAL A 540 19.90 2.17 0.05
N PRO A 541 20.56 1.62 -1.00
CA PRO A 541 20.60 2.28 -2.32
C PRO A 541 19.19 2.43 -2.90
N ILE A 542 18.47 1.31 -2.94
CA ILE A 542 17.01 1.18 -2.95
C ILE A 542 16.19 2.39 -2.50
N LEU A 543 16.15 2.49 -1.19
CA LEU A 543 15.36 3.41 -0.40
C LEU A 543 15.80 4.85 -0.61
N SER A 544 17.10 5.09 -0.82
CA SER A 544 17.63 6.44 -1.10
C SER A 544 17.09 6.98 -2.41
N GLU A 545 17.00 6.14 -3.44
CA GLU A 545 16.45 6.51 -4.73
C GLU A 545 14.93 6.65 -4.72
N LEU A 546 14.21 5.84 -3.93
CA LEU A 546 12.78 6.05 -3.70
C LEU A 546 12.50 7.35 -2.93
N ALA A 547 13.36 7.68 -1.96
CA ALA A 547 13.24 8.89 -1.15
C ALA A 547 13.51 10.19 -1.93
N SER A 548 14.18 10.09 -3.08
CA SER A 548 14.49 11.21 -3.98
C SER A 548 13.45 11.42 -5.07
N LEU A 549 12.36 10.63 -5.11
CA LEU A 549 11.23 10.89 -6.01
C LEU A 549 10.45 12.14 -5.58
N HIS A 550 9.95 12.90 -6.55
CA HIS A 550 9.18 14.12 -6.32
C HIS A 550 7.94 14.17 -7.23
N GLY A 551 6.84 14.74 -6.76
CA GLY A 551 5.57 14.88 -7.49
C GLY A 551 4.36 14.39 -6.69
N ASP A 552 3.16 14.80 -7.12
CA ASP A 552 1.92 14.65 -6.36
C ASP A 552 1.47 13.19 -6.15
N GLY A 553 2.01 12.24 -6.95
CA GLY A 553 1.70 10.81 -6.85
C GLY A 553 2.54 10.03 -5.84
N TYR A 554 3.77 10.46 -5.51
CA TYR A 554 4.77 9.62 -4.83
C TYR A 554 4.84 9.81 -3.31
N GLY A 555 4.07 10.74 -2.75
CA GLY A 555 4.23 11.21 -1.37
C GLY A 555 4.25 10.08 -0.33
N GLN A 556 3.36 9.09 -0.44
CA GLN A 556 3.33 7.98 0.52
C GLN A 556 4.58 7.09 0.44
N VAL A 557 5.00 6.72 -0.77
CA VAL A 557 6.19 5.87 -1.01
C VAL A 557 7.46 6.57 -0.52
N VAL A 558 7.61 7.86 -0.84
CA VAL A 558 8.75 8.69 -0.42
C VAL A 558 8.82 8.80 1.10
N VAL A 559 7.69 9.05 1.77
CA VAL A 559 7.64 9.14 3.24
C VAL A 559 7.99 7.81 3.90
N HIS A 560 7.47 6.69 3.40
CA HIS A 560 7.81 5.36 3.92
C HIS A 560 9.30 5.03 3.72
N ALA A 561 9.85 5.27 2.52
CA ALA A 561 11.27 5.05 2.25
C ALA A 561 12.17 5.92 3.15
N ARG A 562 11.84 7.21 3.33
CA ARG A 562 12.55 8.11 4.26
C ARG A 562 12.45 7.63 5.70
N LYS A 563 11.27 7.15 6.14
CA LYS A 563 11.08 6.60 7.48
C LYS A 563 12.02 5.42 7.73
N LEU A 564 12.15 4.50 6.77
CA LEU A 564 13.06 3.36 6.85
C LEU A 564 14.53 3.79 6.89
N LEU A 565 14.95 4.75 6.05
CA LEU A 565 16.31 5.28 6.08
C LEU A 565 16.63 5.96 7.42
N VAL A 566 15.70 6.76 7.95
CA VAL A 566 15.85 7.40 9.26
C VAL A 566 15.92 6.36 10.38
N GLN A 567 15.12 5.29 10.31
CA GLN A 567 15.19 4.19 11.26
C GLN A 567 16.53 3.45 11.19
N HIS A 568 17.07 3.24 9.98
CA HIS A 568 18.38 2.62 9.78
C HIS A 568 19.54 3.48 10.31
N GLN A 569 19.47 4.80 10.10
CA GLN A 569 20.49 5.75 10.58
C GLN A 569 20.44 5.98 12.09
N LYS A 570 19.29 5.72 12.74
CA LYS A 570 19.17 5.86 14.19
C LYS A 570 19.85 4.67 14.88
N PRO A 571 20.84 4.90 15.76
CA PRO A 571 21.42 3.83 16.55
C PRO A 571 20.35 3.16 17.43
N SER A 572 20.44 1.84 17.58
CA SER A 572 19.47 1.08 18.39
C SER A 572 19.51 1.54 19.86
N LEU A 573 18.44 1.26 20.62
CA LEU A 573 18.39 1.58 22.05
C LEU A 573 19.60 1.02 22.81
N GLU A 574 20.02 -0.20 22.48
CA GLU A 574 21.19 -0.85 23.08
C GLU A 574 22.50 -0.22 22.67
N GLN A 575 22.66 0.13 21.40
CA GLN A 575 23.85 0.82 20.91
C GLN A 575 23.99 2.16 21.62
N ARG A 576 22.89 2.92 21.73
CA ARG A 576 22.87 4.18 22.49
C ARG A 576 23.12 3.95 23.98
N SER A 577 22.58 2.88 24.56
CA SER A 577 22.82 2.50 25.96
C SER A 577 24.30 2.21 26.21
N ARG A 578 24.95 1.45 25.33
CA ARG A 578 26.39 1.18 25.39
C ARG A 578 27.21 2.46 25.21
N MET A 579 26.88 3.28 24.22
CA MET A 579 27.52 4.59 24.04
C MET A 579 27.38 5.48 25.29
N PHE A 580 26.23 5.46 25.96
CA PHE A 580 26.04 6.21 27.21
C PHE A 580 26.85 5.63 28.37
N LEU A 581 26.93 4.31 28.50
CA LEU A 581 27.79 3.65 29.49
C LEU A 581 29.27 3.98 29.27
N ASP A 582 29.74 3.94 28.03
CA ASP A 582 31.12 4.31 27.67
C ASP A 582 31.42 5.77 28.06
N LEU A 583 30.47 6.68 27.82
CA LEU A 583 30.57 8.08 28.26
C LEU A 583 30.62 8.21 29.79
N LEU A 584 29.83 7.42 30.52
CA LEU A 584 29.89 7.42 32.00
C LEU A 584 31.23 6.90 32.50
N ASP A 585 31.80 5.87 31.87
CA ASP A 585 33.10 5.32 32.23
C ASP A 585 34.25 6.31 31.93
N GLU A 586 34.15 7.09 30.84
CA GLU A 586 35.07 8.20 30.55
C GLU A 586 35.03 9.29 31.65
N VAL A 587 33.83 9.65 32.11
CA VAL A 587 33.68 10.61 33.22
C VAL A 587 34.29 10.06 34.51
N MET A 588 34.08 8.76 34.78
CA MET A 588 34.59 8.08 35.97
C MET A 588 36.12 7.98 36.00
N ALA A 589 36.76 7.94 34.83
CA ALA A 589 38.22 7.94 34.69
C ALA A 589 38.85 9.33 34.85
N GLY A 590 38.06 10.42 34.76
CA GLY A 590 38.52 11.79 34.97
C GLY A 590 38.63 12.16 36.46
N ASP A 591 39.50 13.13 36.79
CA ASP A 591 39.63 13.66 38.15
C ASP A 591 38.28 14.19 38.68
N GLU A 592 37.94 13.85 39.94
CA GLU A 592 36.68 14.20 40.57
C GLU A 592 36.48 15.73 40.64
N GLY A 593 35.76 16.29 39.67
CA GLY A 593 35.47 17.71 39.59
C GLY A 593 34.26 18.01 38.72
N ILE A 594 33.48 19.04 39.11
CA ILE A 594 32.24 19.52 38.48
C ILE A 594 32.42 19.74 36.95
N ASP A 595 33.63 20.09 36.51
CA ASP A 595 33.97 20.40 35.12
C ASP A 595 34.10 19.16 34.20
N THR A 596 34.29 17.95 34.74
CA THR A 596 34.49 16.73 33.93
C THR A 596 33.20 16.27 33.26
N VAL A 597 32.09 16.23 34.01
CA VAL A 597 30.77 15.87 33.49
C VAL A 597 30.29 16.85 32.42
N GLU A 598 30.53 18.15 32.61
CA GLU A 598 30.15 19.19 31.63
C GLU A 598 30.93 19.01 30.33
N ARG A 599 32.24 18.77 30.42
CA ARG A 599 33.12 18.54 29.27
C ARG A 599 32.74 17.30 28.46
N VAL A 600 32.36 16.21 29.12
CA VAL A 600 31.95 14.97 28.44
C VAL A 600 30.56 15.11 27.82
N LEU A 601 29.63 15.83 28.46
CA LEU A 601 28.32 16.17 27.87
C LEU A 601 28.43 17.15 26.70
N GLU A 602 29.47 17.98 26.66
CA GLU A 602 29.77 18.87 25.55
C GLU A 602 30.40 18.16 24.33
N SER A 603 30.82 16.91 24.49
CA SER A 603 31.31 16.09 23.38
C SER A 603 30.26 15.94 22.27
N SER A 604 30.71 15.83 21.03
CA SER A 604 29.81 15.71 19.87
C SER A 604 28.91 14.47 19.95
N ALA A 605 29.39 13.38 20.58
CA ALA A 605 28.64 12.14 20.75
C ALA A 605 27.48 12.30 21.75
N ALA A 606 27.75 12.90 22.92
CA ALA A 606 26.73 13.16 23.93
C ALA A 606 25.67 14.19 23.46
N LYS A 607 26.08 15.17 22.64
CA LYS A 607 25.15 16.16 22.06
C LYS A 607 24.13 15.56 21.09
N GLN A 608 24.46 14.46 20.41
CA GLN A 608 23.58 13.86 19.38
C GLN A 608 22.65 12.77 19.94
N MET A 609 22.88 12.32 21.17
CA MET A 609 22.07 11.27 21.80
C MET A 609 20.86 11.86 22.54
N ASP A 610 19.70 11.21 22.38
CA ASP A 610 18.57 11.36 23.28
C ASP A 610 18.78 10.43 24.47
N ILE A 611 18.77 11.00 25.67
CA ILE A 611 19.08 10.30 26.94
C ILE A 611 17.78 9.93 27.67
N ALA A 612 16.65 10.60 27.37
CA ALA A 612 15.42 10.45 28.14
C ALA A 612 14.84 9.03 28.06
N ASP A 613 14.85 8.41 26.89
CA ASP A 613 14.32 7.05 26.71
C ASP A 613 15.24 5.95 27.27
N ILE A 614 16.54 6.23 27.40
CA ILE A 614 17.56 5.29 27.89
C ILE A 614 17.72 5.36 29.41
N LEU A 615 17.56 6.54 30.01
CA LEU A 615 17.92 6.79 31.40
C LEU A 615 17.21 5.85 32.38
N VAL A 616 15.88 5.83 32.35
CA VAL A 616 15.07 5.07 33.32
C VAL A 616 15.34 3.56 33.22
N PRO A 617 15.34 2.94 32.01
CA PRO A 617 15.72 1.53 31.86
C PRO A 617 17.12 1.21 32.38
N LEU A 618 18.11 2.08 32.16
CA LEU A 618 19.48 1.84 32.61
C LEU A 618 19.63 1.92 34.13
N LEU A 619 18.98 2.89 34.78
CA LEU A 619 19.17 3.16 36.21
C LEU A 619 18.88 1.95 37.13
N GLY A 620 18.05 0.99 36.69
CA GLY A 620 17.77 -0.23 37.46
C GLY A 620 18.98 -1.16 37.63
N GLY A 621 19.86 -1.24 36.61
CA GLY A 621 21.01 -2.17 36.59
C GLY A 621 22.37 -1.54 36.90
N LEU A 622 22.43 -0.22 37.15
CA LEU A 622 23.67 0.50 37.42
C LEU A 622 24.10 0.41 38.89
N ASP A 623 25.41 0.53 39.14
CA ASP A 623 25.95 0.73 40.48
C ASP A 623 25.54 2.11 41.04
N ASP A 624 25.51 2.25 42.37
CA ASP A 624 25.08 3.47 43.07
C ASP A 624 25.78 4.75 42.58
N ARG A 625 27.10 4.67 42.34
CA ARG A 625 27.88 5.79 41.80
C ARG A 625 27.48 6.12 40.36
N ARG A 626 27.27 5.11 39.50
CA ARG A 626 26.84 5.28 38.11
C ARG A 626 25.41 5.84 38.02
N LYS A 627 24.49 5.46 38.92
CA LYS A 627 23.14 6.04 39.01
C LYS A 627 23.19 7.54 39.23
N CYS A 628 24.00 7.97 40.19
CA CYS A 628 24.16 9.38 40.52
C CYS A 628 24.71 10.20 39.34
N MET A 629 25.75 9.67 38.66
CA MET A 629 26.34 10.33 37.49
C MET A 629 25.38 10.39 36.32
N ALA A 630 24.61 9.33 36.07
CA ALA A 630 23.59 9.30 35.02
C ALA A 630 22.48 10.33 35.27
N MET A 631 22.02 10.46 36.52
CA MET A 631 21.04 11.47 36.92
C MET A 631 21.59 12.89 36.76
N GLU A 632 22.85 13.13 37.15
CA GLU A 632 23.51 14.42 36.95
C GLU A 632 23.67 14.77 35.48
N ALA A 633 24.08 13.80 34.65
CA ALA A 633 24.22 13.94 33.22
C ALA A 633 22.89 14.34 32.55
N TYR A 634 21.81 13.67 32.93
CA TYR A 634 20.46 13.98 32.46
C TYR A 634 19.98 15.37 32.93
N MET A 635 20.19 15.71 34.22
CA MET A 635 19.82 17.01 34.76
C MET A 635 20.52 18.14 34.01
N ARG A 636 21.84 18.05 33.82
CA ARG A 636 22.61 19.04 33.07
C ARG A 636 22.13 19.14 31.62
N ARG A 637 21.82 18.02 30.97
CA ARG A 637 21.27 18.00 29.60
C ARG A 637 19.99 18.84 29.47
N ILE A 638 19.09 18.75 30.45
CA ILE A 638 17.79 19.44 30.42
C ILE A 638 17.90 20.90 30.88
N TYR A 639 18.72 21.17 31.91
CA TYR A 639 18.76 22.47 32.58
C TYR A 639 19.78 23.45 31.97
N THR A 640 20.83 22.99 31.28
CA THR A 640 21.91 23.90 30.80
C THR A 640 21.44 24.87 29.71
N SER A 641 20.43 24.50 28.90
CA SER A 641 19.89 25.40 27.86
C SER A 641 19.15 26.61 28.46
N PRO A 642 18.09 26.43 29.28
CA PRO A 642 17.32 27.55 29.84
C PRO A 642 17.91 28.17 31.13
N HIS A 643 18.79 27.45 31.83
CA HIS A 643 19.24 27.83 33.16
C HIS A 643 20.77 27.84 33.29
N SER A 644 21.27 28.60 34.26
CA SER A 644 22.65 28.55 34.73
C SER A 644 22.67 27.76 36.04
N ILE A 645 23.34 26.62 36.04
CA ILE A 645 23.53 25.75 37.20
C ILE A 645 24.68 26.32 38.03
N LYS A 646 24.50 26.43 39.35
CA LYS A 646 25.50 27.02 40.27
C LYS A 646 26.18 25.96 41.12
N THR A 647 25.41 25.14 41.81
CA THR A 647 25.92 24.08 42.67
C THR A 647 25.17 22.79 42.43
N VAL A 648 25.87 21.67 42.50
CA VAL A 648 25.30 20.31 42.41
C VAL A 648 25.81 19.52 43.59
N ALA A 649 24.91 18.82 44.28
CA ALA A 649 25.20 17.96 45.41
C ALA A 649 24.49 16.63 45.19
N VAL A 650 25.25 15.54 45.27
CA VAL A 650 24.76 14.17 45.14
C VAL A 650 24.77 13.54 46.52
N SER A 651 23.67 12.90 46.92
CA SER A 651 23.56 12.16 48.17
C SER A 651 22.81 10.85 47.98
N MET A 652 23.18 9.82 48.75
CA MET A 652 22.42 8.57 48.85
C MET A 652 21.67 8.53 50.18
N GLU A 653 20.35 8.42 50.12
CA GLU A 653 19.50 8.23 51.30
C GLU A 653 18.98 6.81 51.34
N GLY A 654 19.61 5.96 52.16
CA GLY A 654 19.41 4.52 52.10
C GLY A 654 19.81 3.97 50.73
N ALA A 655 18.85 3.39 50.01
CA ALA A 655 19.03 2.89 48.63
C ALA A 655 18.57 3.87 47.54
N THR A 656 18.15 5.09 47.92
CA THR A 656 17.59 6.07 46.97
C THR A 656 18.63 7.15 46.61
N PRO A 657 18.98 7.29 45.32
CA PRO A 657 19.85 8.38 44.87
C PRO A 657 19.06 9.68 44.81
N VAL A 658 19.61 10.73 45.43
CA VAL A 658 19.04 12.07 45.47
C VAL A 658 20.06 13.09 44.99
N LEU A 659 19.74 13.76 43.89
CA LEU A 659 20.51 14.85 43.30
C LEU A 659 19.85 16.19 43.65
N ARG A 660 20.59 17.09 44.29
CA ARG A 660 20.16 18.46 44.61
C ARG A 660 21.02 19.46 43.85
N TRP A 661 20.41 20.45 43.21
CA TRP A 661 21.16 21.54 42.57
C TRP A 661 20.51 22.90 42.79
N SER A 662 21.33 23.95 42.66
CA SER A 662 20.84 25.33 42.63
C SER A 662 21.01 25.93 41.23
N PHE A 663 20.01 26.67 40.77
CA PHE A 663 20.00 27.26 39.42
C PHE A 663 19.37 28.64 39.38
N THR A 664 19.76 29.43 38.39
CA THR A 664 19.13 30.72 38.03
C THR A 664 18.70 30.68 36.56
N THR A 665 17.70 31.49 36.21
CA THR A 665 17.20 31.55 34.83
C THR A 665 18.08 32.48 34.00
N LYS A 666 18.44 32.08 32.78
CA LYS A 666 19.17 32.98 31.86
C LYS A 666 18.20 34.03 31.29
N GLU A 667 18.61 35.29 31.24
CA GLU A 667 17.87 36.32 30.50
C GLU A 667 18.01 36.06 28.99
N LEU A 668 16.90 36.14 28.25
CA LEU A 668 16.88 35.86 26.81
C LEU A 668 16.96 37.17 26.00
N ASP A 669 18.03 37.32 25.21
CA ASP A 669 18.09 38.27 24.10
C ASP A 669 17.19 37.77 22.96
N GLY A 670 15.93 38.23 22.88
CA GLY A 670 15.07 37.94 21.71
C GLY A 670 13.56 38.03 21.89
N ILE A 671 13.03 38.01 23.12
CA ILE A 671 11.58 38.19 23.39
C ILE A 671 11.25 39.66 23.74
N ALA A 672 12.10 40.60 23.31
CA ALA A 672 11.96 42.03 23.58
C ALA A 672 10.98 42.76 22.64
N SER A 673 10.16 42.07 21.83
CA SER A 673 9.27 42.72 20.86
C SER A 673 7.77 42.39 21.00
N MET A 674 7.24 42.41 22.23
CA MET A 674 5.78 42.59 22.41
C MET A 674 5.47 44.09 22.48
N PRO A 675 4.42 44.59 21.79
CA PRO A 675 4.16 46.03 21.69
C PRO A 675 3.78 46.63 23.06
N LYS A 676 4.51 47.70 23.42
CA LYS A 676 4.38 48.46 24.66
C LYS A 676 3.01 49.14 24.76
N LYS A 677 2.22 48.81 25.78
CA LYS A 677 1.11 49.66 26.24
C LYS A 677 1.14 49.74 27.78
N GLY A 678 1.47 50.91 28.31
CA GLY A 678 1.57 51.19 29.75
C GLY A 678 3.00 51.07 30.28
N GLY A 679 3.61 52.21 30.62
CA GLY A 679 5.03 52.30 30.99
C GLY A 679 5.38 51.65 32.33
N ARG A 680 5.83 50.40 32.29
CA ARG A 680 6.90 49.81 33.12
C ARG A 680 7.45 48.61 32.32
N GLY A 681 8.77 48.52 32.18
CA GLY A 681 9.39 47.41 31.45
C GLY A 681 9.23 46.12 32.25
N PHE A 682 8.53 45.14 31.69
CA PHE A 682 8.48 43.77 32.23
C PHE A 682 9.44 42.90 31.42
N SER A 683 10.45 42.34 32.09
CA SER A 683 11.14 41.15 31.60
C SER A 683 10.30 39.96 32.04
N LEU A 684 9.63 39.27 31.11
CA LEU A 684 8.91 38.04 31.42
C LEU A 684 9.97 36.97 31.73
N SER A 685 9.97 36.43 32.95
CA SER A 685 10.82 35.30 33.26
C SER A 685 10.35 34.06 32.48
N PHE A 686 11.27 33.16 32.19
CA PHE A 686 11.02 31.81 31.64
C PHE A 686 9.82 31.07 32.29
N THR A 687 9.53 31.40 33.55
CA THR A 687 8.45 30.85 34.36
C THR A 687 7.14 31.63 34.36
N ASP A 688 7.11 32.89 33.90
CA ASP A 688 5.87 33.68 33.76
C ASP A 688 5.11 33.31 32.48
N LEU A 689 5.80 32.66 31.54
CA LEU A 689 5.21 32.14 30.30
C LEU A 689 4.30 30.94 30.54
N SER A 690 4.58 30.16 31.59
CA SER A 690 3.81 28.97 31.99
C SER A 690 2.46 29.35 32.64
N SER A 691 2.40 30.49 33.33
CA SER A 691 1.16 31.07 33.88
C SER A 691 0.41 31.91 32.85
N LEU A 692 1.10 32.49 31.88
CA LEU A 692 0.47 33.11 30.70
C LEU A 692 -0.27 32.09 29.81
N ALA A 693 0.22 30.85 29.73
CA ALA A 693 -0.50 29.75 29.08
C ALA A 693 -1.82 29.41 29.82
N GLU A 694 -1.93 29.66 31.13
CA GLU A 694 -3.14 29.38 31.93
C GLU A 694 -4.27 30.39 31.64
N ARG A 695 -3.92 31.65 31.32
CA ARG A 695 -4.88 32.62 30.75
C ARG A 695 -5.49 32.17 29.42
N LEU A 696 -4.89 31.17 28.76
CA LEU A 696 -5.39 30.59 27.52
C LEU A 696 -6.44 29.47 27.73
N CYS A 697 -6.64 29.03 28.98
CA CYS A 697 -7.49 27.89 29.32
C CYS A 697 -8.76 28.21 30.12
N LEU A 698 -8.93 29.42 30.67
CA LEU A 698 -10.16 29.76 31.39
C LEU A 698 -11.34 29.92 30.42
N THR A 699 -12.29 28.99 30.51
CA THR A 699 -13.64 29.10 29.98
C THR A 699 -14.44 30.08 30.87
N ASP A 700 -14.91 31.18 30.29
CA ASP A 700 -15.97 31.98 30.90
C ASP A 700 -17.27 31.14 30.90
N MET A 701 -17.52 30.42 31.99
CA MET A 701 -18.84 29.84 32.27
C MET A 701 -19.43 30.56 33.47
N GLU A 702 -20.31 31.53 33.20
CA GLU A 702 -21.54 31.77 33.98
C GLU A 702 -22.38 32.82 33.23
N ALA A 703 -23.29 32.34 32.37
CA ALA A 703 -24.46 33.06 31.93
C ALA A 703 -25.64 32.15 32.23
N ASP A 704 -26.30 32.37 33.37
CA ASP A 704 -27.61 31.75 33.64
C ASP A 704 -28.60 32.83 34.13
N ASP A 705 -29.65 32.98 33.33
CA ASP A 705 -30.77 33.90 33.48
C ASP A 705 -31.82 33.27 34.40
N THR A 706 -31.94 33.69 35.66
CA THR A 706 -33.23 33.60 36.40
C THR A 706 -33.41 34.75 37.41
N PRO A 707 -34.63 35.33 37.54
CA PRO A 707 -34.87 36.48 38.40
C PRO A 707 -35.42 36.08 39.79
N VAL A 708 -34.76 36.51 40.88
CA VAL A 708 -35.26 36.42 42.27
C VAL A 708 -35.08 37.80 42.97
N PRO A 709 -36.08 38.31 43.73
CA PRO A 709 -36.14 39.70 44.19
C PRO A 709 -35.36 39.97 45.51
N PRO A 710 -35.15 41.26 45.90
CA PRO A 710 -34.00 41.70 46.70
C PRO A 710 -34.30 41.99 48.17
N SER A 711 -33.29 41.87 49.05
CA SER A 711 -33.09 42.68 50.28
C SER A 711 -31.74 42.34 50.97
N PRO A 712 -31.17 43.15 51.91
CA PRO A 712 -30.46 44.38 51.58
C PRO A 712 -29.05 44.50 52.23
N THR A 713 -28.25 45.41 51.66
CA THR A 713 -27.10 46.12 52.26
C THR A 713 -25.89 45.32 52.75
N ARG A 714 -24.84 45.29 51.91
CA ARG A 714 -23.48 45.56 52.38
C ARG A 714 -22.70 46.30 51.30
N GLU A 715 -22.23 47.48 51.68
CA GLU A 715 -21.56 48.47 50.86
C GLU A 715 -20.24 47.95 50.27
N SER A 716 -19.90 48.54 49.13
CA SER A 716 -18.67 48.41 48.37
C SER A 716 -17.39 48.37 49.21
N SER A 717 -16.58 47.33 49.03
CA SER A 717 -15.13 47.44 49.16
C SER A 717 -14.48 46.70 48.00
N ALA A 718 -13.88 47.46 47.10
CA ALA A 718 -12.89 46.97 46.16
C ALA A 718 -11.78 46.25 46.96
N GLN A 719 -11.72 44.92 46.86
CA GLN A 719 -10.57 44.15 47.31
C GLN A 719 -9.74 43.80 46.08
N SER A 720 -8.55 44.38 46.08
CA SER A 720 -7.42 44.12 45.21
C SER A 720 -7.28 42.64 44.86
N THR A 721 -7.45 42.31 43.58
CA THR A 721 -6.81 41.13 43.00
C THR A 721 -5.31 41.26 43.24
N THR A 722 -4.76 40.45 44.14
CA THR A 722 -3.32 40.33 44.38
C THR A 722 -2.64 40.01 43.05
N GLU A 723 -1.83 40.95 42.57
CA GLU A 723 -0.88 40.72 41.48
C GLU A 723 0.04 39.57 41.90
N GLU A 724 -0.10 38.38 41.28
CA GLU A 724 0.91 37.32 41.41
C GLU A 724 2.25 37.87 40.90
N SER A 725 3.23 37.92 41.81
CA SER A 725 4.49 38.62 41.58
C SER A 725 5.29 37.95 40.45
N LEU A 726 5.60 38.71 39.39
CA LEU A 726 6.53 38.26 38.35
C LEU A 726 7.87 37.86 38.97
N VAL A 727 8.39 36.72 38.55
CA VAL A 727 9.59 36.15 39.15
C VAL A 727 10.84 36.92 38.69
N PRO A 728 11.69 37.42 39.61
CA PRO A 728 12.93 38.09 39.22
C PRO A 728 13.90 37.13 38.49
N PRO A 729 14.54 37.54 37.38
CA PRO A 729 15.45 36.68 36.60
C PRO A 729 16.69 36.22 37.37
N GLY A 730 17.04 36.87 38.48
CA GLY A 730 18.17 36.51 39.35
C GLY A 730 17.85 35.62 40.56
N ALA A 731 16.60 35.21 40.78
CA ALA A 731 16.21 34.43 41.95
C ALA A 731 16.86 33.03 41.93
N ALA A 732 17.60 32.68 43.00
CA ALA A 732 18.20 31.36 43.15
C ALA A 732 17.11 30.33 43.50
N ARG A 733 17.07 29.22 42.76
CA ARG A 733 16.06 28.16 42.89
C ARG A 733 16.74 26.84 43.20
N ILE A 734 16.00 25.94 43.85
CA ILE A 734 16.49 24.61 44.18
C ILE A 734 15.75 23.57 43.33
N GLY A 735 16.51 22.70 42.70
CA GLY A 735 16.02 21.49 42.03
C GLY A 735 16.41 20.25 42.84
N VAL A 736 15.50 19.29 42.93
CA VAL A 736 15.76 17.97 43.50
C VAL A 736 15.31 16.90 42.53
N MET A 737 16.14 15.87 42.30
CA MET A 737 15.81 14.70 41.49
C MET A 737 16.08 13.46 42.30
N ALA A 738 15.10 12.57 42.44
CA ALA A 738 15.22 11.32 43.17
C ALA A 738 14.75 10.14 42.32
N ALA A 739 15.35 8.96 42.49
CA ALA A 739 14.87 7.74 41.86
C ALA A 739 14.18 6.82 42.86
N VAL A 740 13.07 6.21 42.46
CA VAL A 740 12.29 5.24 43.24
C VAL A 740 12.25 3.91 42.53
N SER A 741 12.42 2.82 43.28
CA SER A 741 12.42 1.47 42.73
C SER A 741 11.06 1.07 42.16
N ASP A 742 9.96 1.36 42.87
CA ASP A 742 8.60 0.93 42.52
C ASP A 742 7.52 1.93 42.98
N PHE A 743 6.30 1.79 42.48
CA PHE A 743 5.18 2.68 42.83
C PHE A 743 4.77 2.58 44.31
N THR A 744 5.03 1.47 44.98
CA THR A 744 4.67 1.27 46.39
C THR A 744 5.42 2.20 47.35
N SER A 745 6.67 2.54 47.05
CA SER A 745 7.51 3.45 47.85
C SER A 745 7.51 4.90 47.34
N LEU A 746 6.66 5.21 46.35
CA LEU A 746 6.59 6.53 45.71
C LEU A 746 6.28 7.66 46.71
N GLY A 747 5.35 7.42 47.65
CA GLY A 747 4.99 8.40 48.68
C GLY A 747 6.17 8.76 49.59
N ASP A 748 6.93 7.75 50.03
CA ASP A 748 8.08 7.92 50.93
C ASP A 748 9.22 8.67 50.23
N VAL A 749 9.50 8.35 48.96
CA VAL A 749 10.54 9.03 48.18
C VAL A 749 10.16 10.48 47.88
N VAL A 750 8.88 10.78 47.61
CA VAL A 750 8.40 12.15 47.45
C VAL A 750 8.63 12.94 48.74
N SER A 751 8.29 12.39 49.91
CA SER A 751 8.52 13.06 51.19
C SER A 751 10.01 13.34 51.46
N THR A 752 10.86 12.36 51.13
CA THR A 752 12.32 12.45 51.22
C THR A 752 12.88 13.54 50.30
N ALA A 753 12.44 13.58 49.05
CA ALA A 753 12.83 14.61 48.07
C ALA A 753 12.39 16.01 48.52
N LEU A 754 11.19 16.15 49.09
CA LEU A 754 10.69 17.42 49.63
C LEU A 754 11.52 17.91 50.83
N ALA A 755 11.91 17.01 51.75
CA ALA A 755 12.78 17.34 52.87
C ALA A 755 14.15 17.88 52.39
N LYS A 756 14.65 17.39 51.25
CA LYS A 756 15.89 17.85 50.62
C LYS A 756 15.78 19.16 49.86
N VAL A 757 14.60 19.74 49.68
CA VAL A 757 14.48 21.12 49.18
C VAL A 757 14.87 22.11 50.31
N GLY A 758 14.43 21.82 51.53
CA GLY A 758 14.62 22.66 52.74
C GLY A 758 13.46 23.65 52.97
N PRO A 759 13.30 24.18 54.19
CA PRO A 759 12.19 25.08 54.53
C PRO A 759 12.32 26.44 53.84
N TYR A 760 11.18 26.99 53.41
CA TYR A 760 11.08 28.33 52.83
C TYR A 760 11.63 29.39 53.81
N GLN A 761 12.63 30.17 53.38
CA GLN A 761 13.14 31.31 54.16
C GLN A 761 12.34 32.58 53.78
N GLU A 762 11.63 33.17 54.74
CA GLU A 762 10.90 34.44 54.55
C GLU A 762 11.86 35.54 54.09
N GLY A 763 11.62 36.06 52.88
CA GLY A 763 12.50 36.99 52.15
C GLY A 763 13.02 36.44 50.82
N GLY A 764 12.86 35.13 50.55
CA GLY A 764 13.04 34.51 49.24
C GLY A 764 11.77 34.56 48.39
N SER A 765 11.90 34.72 47.07
CA SER A 765 10.78 34.76 46.12
C SER A 765 9.85 33.53 46.27
N ASP A 766 8.55 33.76 46.35
CA ASP A 766 7.48 32.75 46.45
C ASP A 766 7.70 31.54 45.52
N GLY A 767 7.71 30.33 46.09
CA GLY A 767 7.38 29.07 45.41
C GLY A 767 8.03 28.80 44.04
N LEU A 768 9.36 28.69 43.96
CA LEU A 768 10.09 28.48 42.68
C LEU A 768 10.85 27.16 42.55
N ASN A 769 10.76 26.25 43.52
CA ASN A 769 11.54 25.02 43.52
C ASN A 769 10.92 23.96 42.60
N ALA A 770 11.74 23.05 42.08
CA ALA A 770 11.30 21.98 41.17
C ALA A 770 11.75 20.61 41.67
N VAL A 771 10.87 19.62 41.62
CA VAL A 771 11.17 18.24 42.02
C VAL A 771 10.93 17.30 40.85
N HIS A 772 11.86 16.37 40.64
CA HIS A 772 11.81 15.33 39.62
C HIS A 772 11.88 13.96 40.28
N ILE A 773 10.97 13.06 39.95
CA ILE A 773 10.93 11.70 40.49
C ILE A 773 11.03 10.71 39.32
N LEU A 774 12.10 9.92 39.30
CA LEU A 774 12.33 8.88 38.32
C LEU A 774 11.81 7.56 38.87
N VAL A 775 10.79 6.98 38.26
CA VAL A 775 10.24 5.70 38.66
C VAL A 775 10.97 4.61 37.87
N LEU A 776 11.59 3.63 38.54
CA LEU A 776 12.39 2.59 37.87
C LEU A 776 11.57 1.34 37.53
N GLY A 777 10.55 1.06 38.34
CA GLY A 777 9.72 -0.14 38.26
C GLY A 777 8.25 0.16 38.50
N ILE A 778 7.40 -0.73 37.99
CA ILE A 778 5.93 -0.63 38.07
C ILE A 778 5.35 -1.54 39.16
N GLY A 779 6.17 -2.06 40.07
CA GLY A 779 5.71 -2.90 41.17
C GLY A 779 4.62 -2.21 41.97
N GLY A 780 3.47 -2.88 42.12
CA GLY A 780 2.29 -2.34 42.80
C GLY A 780 1.22 -1.72 41.89
N LEU A 781 1.46 -1.62 40.57
CA LEU A 781 0.45 -1.20 39.60
C LEU A 781 -0.23 -2.38 38.90
N SER A 782 -1.53 -2.24 38.64
CA SER A 782 -2.23 -3.14 37.69
C SER A 782 -1.77 -2.83 36.27
N LEU A 783 -1.48 -3.87 35.47
CA LEU A 783 -1.09 -3.76 34.06
C LEU A 783 -2.12 -2.99 33.22
N SER A 784 -3.39 -2.99 33.60
CA SER A 784 -4.45 -2.21 32.95
C SER A 784 -4.35 -0.71 33.24
N ALA A 785 -4.11 -0.34 34.50
CA ALA A 785 -3.98 1.04 34.95
C ALA A 785 -2.67 1.70 34.48
N ALA A 786 -1.63 0.90 34.23
CA ALA A 786 -0.36 1.38 33.71
C ALA A 786 -0.34 1.58 32.18
N ARG A 787 -1.35 1.07 31.45
CA ARG A 787 -1.45 1.20 29.98
C ARG A 787 -2.13 2.49 29.51
N ASP A 788 -2.93 3.10 30.37
CA ASP A 788 -3.68 4.31 30.08
C ASP A 788 -3.02 5.52 30.76
N ASP A 789 -2.56 6.48 29.95
CA ASP A 789 -1.90 7.70 30.42
C ASP A 789 -2.84 8.50 31.36
N GLY A 790 -4.18 8.44 31.15
CA GLY A 790 -5.16 9.10 32.01
C GLY A 790 -5.28 8.47 33.40
N SER A 791 -5.39 7.14 33.45
CA SER A 791 -5.39 6.37 34.70
C SER A 791 -4.09 6.54 35.49
N LEU A 792 -2.94 6.55 34.80
CA LEU A 792 -1.63 6.78 35.42
C LEU A 792 -1.53 8.20 36.01
N SER A 793 -1.99 9.21 35.27
CA SER A 793 -2.05 10.59 35.76
C SER A 793 -2.90 10.71 37.03
N ALA A 794 -4.09 10.10 37.06
CA ALA A 794 -4.97 10.14 38.24
C ALA A 794 -4.31 9.54 39.50
N MET A 795 -3.54 8.45 39.36
CA MET A 795 -2.80 7.85 40.48
C MET A 795 -1.66 8.75 40.98
N LEU A 796 -0.87 9.31 40.06
CA LEU A 796 0.21 10.25 40.40
C LEU A 796 -0.34 11.53 41.04
N GLN A 797 -1.49 12.01 40.56
CA GLN A 797 -2.23 13.13 41.15
C GLN A 797 -2.61 12.84 42.60
N GLY A 798 -3.08 11.62 42.90
CA GLY A 798 -3.38 11.20 44.27
C GLY A 798 -2.19 11.29 45.22
N VAL A 799 -0.99 10.93 44.74
CA VAL A 799 0.27 11.03 45.50
C VAL A 799 0.69 12.49 45.71
N CYS A 800 0.53 13.34 44.70
CA CYS A 800 0.77 14.78 44.85
C CYS A 800 -0.22 15.43 45.82
N ALA A 801 -1.51 15.09 45.73
CA ALA A 801 -2.56 15.62 46.61
C ALA A 801 -2.31 15.26 48.08
N ALA A 802 -1.84 14.04 48.37
CA ALA A 802 -1.47 13.61 49.72
C ALA A 802 -0.30 14.44 50.31
N ASN A 803 0.64 14.87 49.46
CA ASN A 803 1.83 15.63 49.86
C ASN A 803 1.71 17.16 49.63
N ALA A 804 0.55 17.64 49.19
CA ALA A 804 0.29 19.05 48.90
C ALA A 804 0.65 20.05 50.02
N PRO A 805 0.46 19.77 51.34
CA PRO A 805 0.88 20.69 52.39
C PRO A 805 2.41 20.81 52.49
N ALA A 806 3.13 19.68 52.41
CA ALA A 806 4.59 19.66 52.45
C ALA A 806 5.21 20.35 51.22
N MET A 807 4.57 20.20 50.04
CA MET A 807 4.97 20.90 48.82
C MET A 807 4.86 22.43 48.96
N ARG A 808 3.80 22.92 49.62
CA ARG A 808 3.61 24.36 49.89
C ARG A 808 4.65 24.89 50.87
N GLU A 809 4.92 24.16 51.95
CA GLU A 809 5.92 24.53 52.96
C GLU A 809 7.36 24.55 52.38
N ALA A 810 7.68 23.62 51.49
CA ALA A 810 8.96 23.57 50.78
C ALA A 810 9.08 24.54 49.59
N GLY A 811 8.04 25.33 49.31
CA GLY A 811 8.01 26.26 48.17
C GLY A 811 8.19 25.57 46.81
N VAL A 812 7.68 24.34 46.67
CA VAL A 812 7.76 23.57 45.42
C VAL A 812 6.67 24.04 44.46
N ARG A 813 7.08 24.44 43.26
CA ARG A 813 6.18 24.91 42.20
C ARG A 813 5.60 23.78 41.38
N ARG A 814 6.44 22.78 41.06
CA ARG A 814 6.09 21.66 40.21
C ARG A 814 6.82 20.38 40.63
N ILE A 815 6.13 19.27 40.45
CA ILE A 815 6.69 17.92 40.57
C ILE A 815 6.51 17.21 39.23
N THR A 816 7.59 16.66 38.68
CA THR A 816 7.59 15.88 37.45
C THR A 816 7.86 14.41 37.77
N PHE A 817 7.05 13.51 37.24
CA PHE A 817 7.28 12.07 37.29
C PHE A 817 7.68 11.55 35.93
N MET A 818 8.77 10.78 35.88
CA MET A 818 9.22 10.06 34.71
C MET A 818 8.99 8.57 34.94
N VAL A 819 8.14 7.96 34.13
CA VAL A 819 7.68 6.57 34.28
C VAL A 819 8.18 5.74 33.09
N PRO A 820 8.68 4.50 33.28
CA PRO A 820 9.23 3.70 32.19
C PRO A 820 8.13 3.35 31.19
N PRO A 821 8.49 3.13 29.92
CA PRO A 821 7.52 2.74 28.90
C PRO A 821 6.94 1.35 29.20
N LEU A 822 5.61 1.23 29.18
CA LEU A 822 4.91 -0.05 29.31
C LEU A 822 4.52 -0.62 27.94
N PRO A 823 4.58 -1.95 27.74
CA PRO A 823 4.12 -2.60 26.52
C PRO A 823 2.59 -2.51 26.40
N LYS A 824 2.09 -1.89 25.32
CA LYS A 824 0.68 -1.95 24.92
C LYS A 824 0.44 -3.21 24.08
N THR A 825 -0.72 -3.84 24.23
CA THR A 825 -1.24 -4.79 23.24
C THR A 825 -2.08 -4.03 22.22
N ALA A 826 -1.86 -4.24 20.92
CA ALA A 826 -2.64 -3.60 19.87
C ALA A 826 -4.12 -4.02 19.96
N SER A 827 -5.04 -3.17 19.47
CA SER A 827 -6.47 -3.45 19.35
C SER A 827 -6.83 -4.66 18.48
N ASN A 828 -5.84 -5.24 17.78
CA ASN A 828 -6.00 -6.36 16.84
C ASN A 828 -5.51 -7.72 17.39
N GLY A 829 -5.24 -7.84 18.69
CA GLY A 829 -4.82 -9.10 19.29
C GLY A 829 -3.39 -9.54 18.97
N SER A 830 -2.63 -8.79 18.16
CA SER A 830 -1.19 -8.91 18.09
C SER A 830 -0.55 -8.21 19.29
N THR A 831 0.26 -8.94 20.06
CA THR A 831 1.22 -8.39 21.01
C THR A 831 2.34 -7.71 20.22
N ASP A 832 2.03 -6.53 19.67
CA ASP A 832 3.05 -5.60 19.22
C ASP A 832 3.79 -5.09 20.45
N THR A 833 4.83 -5.83 20.88
CA THR A 833 5.83 -5.34 21.82
C THR A 833 6.66 -4.26 21.14
N VAL A 834 6.02 -3.11 20.92
CA VAL A 834 6.66 -1.86 20.50
C VAL A 834 7.45 -1.37 21.72
N ALA A 835 8.63 -1.93 21.90
CA ALA A 835 9.67 -1.49 22.83
C ALA A 835 10.30 -0.14 22.40
N THR A 836 9.50 0.76 21.81
CA THR A 836 9.92 2.06 21.27
C THR A 836 9.04 3.22 21.73
N ARG A 837 8.30 3.05 22.83
CA ARG A 837 7.74 4.21 23.54
C ARG A 837 8.84 4.79 24.44
N SER A 838 9.04 6.10 24.39
CA SER A 838 9.87 6.80 25.37
C SER A 838 9.15 6.86 26.74
N ALA A 839 9.88 7.19 27.81
CA ALA A 839 9.31 7.30 29.15
C ALA A 839 8.08 8.23 29.22
N GLY A 840 7.05 7.89 29.99
CA GLY A 840 5.94 8.80 30.24
C GLY A 840 6.38 9.94 31.15
N ILE A 841 6.19 11.21 30.75
CA ILE A 841 6.55 12.37 31.58
C ILE A 841 5.27 13.11 31.97
N PHE A 842 5.01 13.19 33.27
CA PHE A 842 3.81 13.80 33.85
C PHE A 842 4.21 14.91 34.81
N THR A 843 3.71 16.13 34.60
CA THR A 843 4.08 17.29 35.42
C THR A 843 2.87 17.81 36.17
N PHE A 844 2.98 17.94 37.50
CA PHE A 844 1.93 18.43 38.38
C PHE A 844 2.31 19.79 38.97
N ARG A 845 1.36 20.73 39.03
CA ARG A 845 1.61 22.11 39.50
C ARG A 845 0.91 22.39 40.82
N THR A 846 1.65 22.92 41.79
CA THR A 846 1.13 23.20 43.14
C THR A 846 0.06 24.30 43.14
N ALA A 847 0.23 25.34 42.31
CA ALA A 847 -0.71 26.47 42.21
C ALA A 847 -2.10 26.04 41.69
N GLN A 848 -2.15 24.97 40.89
CA GLN A 848 -3.39 24.41 40.34
C GLN A 848 -3.98 23.32 41.24
N GLY A 849 -3.69 23.34 42.55
CA GLY A 849 -4.16 22.29 43.47
C GLY A 849 -3.57 20.92 43.18
N CYS A 850 -2.33 20.86 42.66
CA CYS A 850 -1.64 19.62 42.27
C CYS A 850 -2.30 18.89 41.09
N LEU A 851 -2.96 19.60 40.18
CA LEU A 851 -3.44 19.07 38.89
C LEU A 851 -2.28 18.87 37.89
N GLU A 852 -2.46 17.94 36.95
CA GLU A 852 -1.52 17.70 35.85
C GLU A 852 -1.59 18.82 34.80
N ASP A 853 -0.43 19.22 34.29
CA ASP A 853 -0.29 20.07 33.12
C ASP A 853 -0.25 19.23 31.82
N GLU A 854 -1.43 18.98 31.24
CA GLU A 854 -1.58 18.19 30.02
C GLU A 854 -0.85 18.79 28.81
N MET A 855 -0.60 20.10 28.80
CA MET A 855 0.04 20.80 27.67
C MET A 855 1.53 20.46 27.54
N SER A 856 2.16 20.10 28.66
CA SER A 856 3.55 19.63 28.74
C SER A 856 3.66 18.12 28.97
N ARG A 857 2.59 17.34 28.70
CA ARG A 857 2.66 15.89 28.81
C ARG A 857 3.71 15.34 27.84
N HIS A 858 4.49 14.38 28.31
CA HIS A 858 5.58 13.72 27.56
C HIS A 858 6.72 14.66 27.13
N ILE A 859 6.89 15.82 27.78
CA ILE A 859 8.07 16.69 27.64
C ILE A 859 8.54 17.20 29.00
N GLU A 860 9.85 17.23 29.18
CA GLU A 860 10.46 17.82 30.37
C GLU A 860 10.13 19.31 30.47
N PRO A 861 9.63 19.81 31.62
CA PRO A 861 9.23 21.21 31.77
C PRO A 861 10.30 22.25 31.44
N PRO A 862 11.61 22.02 31.66
CA PRO A 862 12.65 22.94 31.18
C PRO A 862 12.79 22.98 29.66
N LEU A 863 12.43 21.90 28.95
CA LEU A 863 12.45 21.82 27.48
C LEU A 863 11.16 22.34 26.85
N ALA A 864 10.03 22.24 27.55
CA ALA A 864 8.71 22.69 27.06
C ALA A 864 8.66 24.16 26.63
N TYR A 865 9.56 25.00 27.13
CA TYR A 865 9.70 26.39 26.68
C TYR A 865 10.08 26.52 25.20
N HIS A 866 10.90 25.60 24.66
CA HIS A 866 11.29 25.62 23.24
C HIS A 866 10.10 25.41 22.32
N LEU A 867 8.99 24.87 22.84
CA LEU A 867 7.73 24.81 22.14
C LEU A 867 7.05 26.16 22.00
N LEU A 868 7.50 27.26 22.63
CA LEU A 868 6.96 28.62 22.46
C LEU A 868 5.41 28.70 22.45
N LEU A 869 4.75 27.92 23.31
CA LEU A 869 3.29 27.86 23.44
C LEU A 869 2.62 29.24 23.67
N PRO A 870 3.23 30.22 24.34
CA PRO A 870 2.67 31.57 24.50
C PRO A 870 2.37 32.30 23.17
N ARG A 871 3.02 31.91 22.07
CA ARG A 871 2.70 32.44 20.72
C ARG A 871 1.32 32.01 20.22
N LEU A 872 0.71 31.01 20.84
CA LEU A 872 -0.66 30.56 20.56
C LEU A 872 -1.71 31.27 21.41
N SER A 873 -1.37 32.40 22.04
CA SER A 873 -2.26 33.11 22.96
C SER A 873 -3.58 33.63 22.37
N ASN A 874 -3.68 33.71 21.05
CA ASN A 874 -4.90 34.06 20.35
C ASN A 874 -5.85 32.86 20.15
N PHE A 875 -5.45 31.65 20.59
CA PHE A 875 -6.18 30.42 20.41
C PHE A 875 -6.48 29.76 21.75
N THR A 876 -7.60 29.03 21.81
CA THR A 876 -7.87 28.01 22.82
C THR A 876 -7.21 26.74 22.33
N VAL A 877 -6.21 26.23 23.06
CA VAL A 877 -5.34 25.15 22.60
C VAL A 877 -5.58 23.88 23.42
N ARG A 878 -5.64 22.73 22.75
CA ARG A 878 -5.74 21.40 23.35
C ARG A 878 -4.61 20.52 22.82
N ALA A 879 -3.90 19.83 23.71
CA ALA A 879 -2.90 18.84 23.32
C ALA A 879 -3.59 17.59 22.75
N ILE A 880 -3.10 17.08 21.61
CA ILE A 880 -3.56 15.83 21.01
C ILE A 880 -2.57 14.73 21.41
N PRO A 881 -3.01 13.67 22.10
CA PRO A 881 -2.15 12.54 22.40
C PRO A 881 -1.71 11.87 21.09
N HIS A 882 -0.41 11.67 20.92
CA HIS A 882 0.18 11.04 19.74
C HIS A 882 1.24 10.03 20.16
N GLU A 883 1.30 8.91 19.44
CA GLU A 883 2.10 7.74 19.85
C GLU A 883 3.56 7.80 19.38
N SER A 884 3.88 8.65 18.40
CA SER A 884 5.23 8.70 17.82
C SER A 884 6.07 9.85 18.39
N ALA A 885 7.13 9.46 19.10
CA ALA A 885 8.29 10.23 19.56
C ALA A 885 8.00 11.47 20.44
N GLN A 886 8.58 11.51 21.65
CA GLN A 886 8.59 12.68 22.56
C GLN A 886 9.09 13.99 21.94
N ALA A 887 9.68 13.94 20.75
CA ALA A 887 10.20 15.12 20.08
C ALA A 887 9.10 15.98 19.41
N VAL A 888 7.91 15.43 19.09
CA VAL A 888 6.86 16.14 18.35
C VAL A 888 5.57 16.21 19.16
N HIS A 889 5.08 17.41 19.39
CA HIS A 889 3.85 17.70 20.13
C HIS A 889 2.80 18.31 19.19
N LEU A 890 1.62 17.72 19.16
CA LEU A 890 0.49 18.16 18.34
C LEU A 890 -0.52 18.91 19.20
N TYR A 891 -0.94 20.07 18.71
CA TYR A 891 -1.88 20.95 19.38
C TYR A 891 -3.03 21.32 18.43
N GLU A 892 -4.25 21.01 18.83
CA GLU A 892 -5.45 21.56 18.22
C GLU A 892 -5.69 22.96 18.78
N ALA A 893 -5.98 23.93 17.93
CA ALA A 893 -6.10 25.33 18.32
C ALA A 893 -7.31 25.98 17.65
N GLU A 894 -8.27 26.35 18.47
CA GLU A 894 -9.47 27.07 18.06
C GLU A 894 -9.29 28.58 18.27
N PRO A 895 -9.61 29.44 17.28
CA PRO A 895 -9.45 30.88 17.43
C PRO A 895 -10.36 31.43 18.54
N ARG A 896 -9.79 32.22 19.47
CA ARG A 896 -10.61 32.96 20.44
C ARG A 896 -11.39 34.05 19.73
N ALA A 897 -12.72 34.07 19.87
CA ALA A 897 -13.56 35.09 19.26
C ALA A 897 -13.18 36.48 19.81
N ALA A 898 -12.83 37.43 18.93
CA ALA A 898 -12.64 38.81 19.35
C ALA A 898 -14.01 39.43 19.72
N PRO A 899 -14.13 40.20 20.81
CA PRO A 899 -15.38 40.84 21.21
C PRO A 899 -15.90 41.90 20.20
N SER A 900 -15.15 42.18 19.13
CA SER A 900 -15.52 43.17 18.12
C SER A 900 -15.15 42.72 16.69
N ALA A 901 -15.82 41.71 16.15
CA ALA A 901 -16.10 41.61 14.71
C ALA A 901 -16.96 40.37 14.43
N ARG A 902 -18.07 40.58 13.70
CA ARG A 902 -18.83 39.54 12.99
C ARG A 902 -17.97 38.88 11.90
N SER A 903 -16.97 38.09 12.27
CA SER A 903 -16.16 37.29 11.36
C SER A 903 -16.62 35.83 11.46
N LYS A 904 -16.84 35.16 10.32
CA LYS A 904 -17.12 33.71 10.24
C LYS A 904 -16.15 32.96 11.17
N ALA A 905 -16.66 32.02 11.96
CA ALA A 905 -15.85 31.14 12.81
C ALA A 905 -14.67 30.61 11.98
N ALA A 906 -13.46 31.08 12.29
CA ALA A 906 -12.27 30.64 11.57
C ALA A 906 -12.02 29.18 11.94
N ALA A 907 -11.71 28.35 10.94
CA ALA A 907 -11.51 26.91 11.12
C ALA A 907 -10.42 26.62 12.17
N ALA A 908 -10.61 25.53 12.93
CA ALA A 908 -9.62 24.99 13.86
C ALA A 908 -8.30 24.73 13.12
N ARG A 909 -7.17 24.99 13.80
CA ARG A 909 -5.82 24.83 13.26
C ARG A 909 -5.09 23.75 14.04
N TYR A 910 -4.24 22.99 13.35
CA TYR A 910 -3.35 22.03 13.98
C TYR A 910 -1.93 22.58 13.97
N PHE A 911 -1.31 22.71 15.14
CA PHE A 911 0.09 23.10 15.31
C PHE A 911 0.92 21.89 15.71
N ALA A 912 1.85 21.48 14.84
CA ALA A 912 2.90 20.54 15.19
C ALA A 912 4.14 21.32 15.63
N ARG A 913 4.61 21.09 16.86
CA ARG A 913 5.81 21.72 17.41
C ARG A 913 6.79 20.65 17.83
N ALA A 914 8.04 20.77 17.38
CA ALA A 914 9.07 19.79 17.66
C ALA A 914 10.26 20.40 18.39
N VAL A 915 10.80 19.67 19.36
CA VAL A 915 12.08 19.99 20.04
C VAL A 915 13.06 18.89 19.71
N THR A 916 14.15 19.24 19.05
CA THR A 916 15.21 18.29 18.67
C THR A 916 16.54 18.72 19.26
N PHE A 917 17.27 17.78 19.85
CA PHE A 917 18.64 17.98 20.34
C PHE A 917 19.70 17.56 19.33
N SER A 918 19.28 16.97 18.21
CA SER A 918 20.17 16.53 17.13
C SER A 918 20.44 17.68 16.15
N ALA A 919 21.73 17.94 15.90
CA ALA A 919 22.17 18.88 14.87
C ALA A 919 21.93 18.36 13.43
N ALA A 920 21.52 17.11 13.24
CA ALA A 920 21.37 16.49 11.92
C ALA A 920 20.15 17.00 11.12
N PHE A 921 19.37 17.94 11.66
CA PHE A 921 18.26 18.60 10.94
C PHE A 921 18.64 19.97 10.34
N SER A 922 19.91 20.40 10.44
CA SER A 922 20.43 21.60 9.76
C SER A 922 21.00 21.30 8.38
#